data_AF-A0A9P1NAE0-F1
#
_entry.id   AF-A0A9P1NAE0-F1
#
_cell.length_a   1.000
_cell.length_b   1.000
_cell.length_c   1.000
_cell.angle_alpha   90.00
_cell.angle_beta   90.00
_cell.angle_gamma   90.00
#
_symmetry.space_group_name_H-M   'P 1'
#
loop_
_entity.id
_entity.type
_entity.pdbx_description
1 polymer ?
#
loop_
_entity_poly.entity_id
_entity_poly.type
_entity_poly.pdbx_seq_one_letter_code
_entity_poly.pdbx_strand_id
1 'polypeptide(L)'
;MFYWLAESENNVTTDPLIFWFNGGPGCSSSIGLFFNGPLKLEKELSKRKHVLSKLGSVVYIDTPSPVGFSYSTDKSDPTDDQMTVEDNYKAVKLFLEEYPKFRNHEVIITGYSYAGIYIPMLAGQIIDNKKDFNINLTKIILGAPFLSDELNLKARLEFSYAHGFIDEEVYRNLLKKCCDNKTLEDCDSQKNDNECEDFNEYTRNLPHPEIELYDVNRKCENMEIHEDPENDPKSCTFSGKAKFENYLNRKDTREILRIPEKAGKWQLCQPLENYRSRKIEMVEYIKKAMRNDVKIVLFYGDADFVCPFSEGQKVVERLGIEEIGNGLISTKDQRIIGKYTSYKNLDFLVFKNVGHSLGVLYPEIEFELHRKFFNDQKLDRIFWFNGGPGRSSLTGLFLNGPFDLDSKGREIRKKSLSFTKLGSVVYIESPTPVGFSYSTKDSHPVDDQGTADDYKAILLFLEEYPKFRNHEIFLTGVSYAGMYIPMLVKKIIERNQILNINLKGIAIGAASLCDKLSIKARFEYSYTHGFLDEEKYQNILRGCCENKNLDECNIYNARNKHCVKLKNYAKNIAHSEINIYNVNQQCVNPCKSKHRDKIAAYLNRKEVRETLKIPEEAGKWHSCDTLDPYIDRLFEMDEYVKIAMRNDVRVLLFYGDADMVCPFMMGQKFVERLGIEFHVKTQKIDVPIKNQRYKSKLGGEKKRFLWYLRIVTC
;
A
#
# COMPACT_ATOMS: atom_id res chain seq x y z
N MET A 1 7.20 18.87 27.48
CA MET A 1 7.46 17.51 26.95
C MET A 1 8.80 17.50 26.24
N PHE A 2 9.63 16.51 26.53
CA PHE A 2 10.87 16.24 25.81
C PHE A 2 10.59 15.33 24.60
N TYR A 3 11.31 15.53 23.50
CA TYR A 3 11.20 14.69 22.31
C TYR A 3 12.55 14.46 21.63
N TRP A 4 12.64 13.36 20.90
CA TRP A 4 13.69 13.12 19.90
C TRP A 4 13.09 13.16 18.50
N LEU A 5 13.74 13.85 17.57
CA LEU A 5 13.41 13.79 16.14
C LEU A 5 14.52 13.05 15.38
N ALA A 6 14.17 11.95 14.74
CA ALA A 6 14.98 11.30 13.71
C ALA A 6 14.39 11.60 12.33
N GLU A 7 15.04 12.47 11.55
CA GLU A 7 14.54 12.84 10.22
C GLU A 7 14.60 11.66 9.24
N SER A 8 13.74 11.70 8.22
CA SER A 8 13.73 10.67 7.17
C SER A 8 15.10 10.52 6.51
N GLU A 9 15.58 9.29 6.39
CA GLU A 9 16.78 8.92 5.65
C GLU A 9 16.58 8.95 4.13
N ASN A 10 15.34 9.07 3.65
CA ASN A 10 15.01 9.17 2.23
C ASN A 10 14.71 10.61 1.81
N ASN A 11 13.49 11.11 2.04
CA ASN A 11 13.10 12.47 1.70
C ASN A 11 12.28 13.14 2.83
N VAL A 12 12.97 13.97 3.61
CA VAL A 12 12.42 14.75 4.74
C VAL A 12 11.27 15.67 4.33
N THR A 13 11.13 16.04 3.05
CA THR A 13 10.09 16.98 2.57
C THR A 13 8.80 16.31 2.11
N THR A 14 8.82 14.99 1.90
CA THR A 14 7.66 14.26 1.35
C THR A 14 7.27 13.02 2.13
N ASP A 15 8.19 12.44 2.91
CA ASP A 15 7.93 11.21 3.65
C ASP A 15 7.14 11.49 4.93
N PRO A 16 6.24 10.60 5.36
CA PRO A 16 5.37 10.83 6.51
C PRO A 16 6.08 11.32 7.78
N LEU A 17 5.39 12.13 8.57
CA LEU A 17 5.76 12.43 9.94
C LEU A 17 5.11 11.40 10.87
N ILE A 18 5.93 10.70 11.66
CA ILE A 18 5.51 9.61 12.53
C ILE A 18 5.70 10.06 13.98
N PHE A 19 4.64 10.04 14.78
CA PHE A 19 4.73 10.23 16.23
C PHE A 19 4.73 8.87 16.93
N TRP A 20 5.71 8.66 17.81
CA TRP A 20 5.90 7.43 18.57
C TRP A 20 5.63 7.66 20.07
N PHE A 21 4.78 6.81 20.65
CA PHE A 21 4.45 6.80 22.07
C PHE A 21 4.65 5.40 22.69
N ASN A 22 5.43 5.31 23.76
CA ASN A 22 5.42 4.14 24.63
C ASN A 22 4.33 4.25 25.71
N GLY A 23 4.00 3.12 26.33
CA GLY A 23 2.97 3.00 27.36
C GLY A 23 3.52 3.05 28.79
N GLY A 24 3.16 2.05 29.60
CA GLY A 24 3.43 1.96 31.03
C GLY A 24 2.12 1.84 31.82
N PRO A 25 1.41 2.94 32.13
CA PRO A 25 1.76 4.35 31.90
C PRO A 25 3.04 4.75 32.63
N GLY A 26 3.76 5.77 32.15
CA GLY A 26 4.97 6.27 32.81
C GLY A 26 6.31 5.85 32.20
N CYS A 27 6.31 5.10 31.08
CA CYS A 27 7.53 4.65 30.43
C CYS A 27 7.96 5.55 29.26
N SER A 28 9.26 5.81 29.14
CA SER A 28 9.85 6.71 28.14
C SER A 28 9.69 6.16 26.72
N SER A 29 9.36 7.05 25.78
CA SER A 29 9.34 6.74 24.34
C SER A 29 10.74 6.60 23.74
N SER A 30 11.79 6.97 24.49
CA SER A 30 13.17 6.67 24.14
C SER A 30 13.43 5.15 24.06
N ILE A 31 12.58 4.32 24.70
CA ILE A 31 12.59 2.86 24.51
C ILE A 31 12.40 2.52 23.03
N GLY A 32 11.39 3.10 22.38
CA GLY A 32 11.17 2.97 20.95
C GLY A 32 12.37 3.42 20.13
N LEU A 33 12.97 4.58 20.46
CA LEU A 33 14.17 5.09 19.80
C LEU A 33 15.31 4.07 19.82
N PHE A 34 15.54 3.40 20.95
CA PHE A 34 16.62 2.41 21.05
C PHE A 34 16.30 1.09 20.35
N PHE A 35 15.03 0.77 20.08
CA PHE A 35 14.64 -0.44 19.36
C PHE A 35 14.50 -0.27 17.85
N ASN A 36 13.92 0.83 17.42
CA ASN A 36 13.57 1.07 16.01
C ASN A 36 14.09 2.40 15.46
N GLY A 37 14.78 3.19 16.29
CA GLY A 37 15.47 4.40 15.87
C GLY A 37 16.83 4.12 15.22
N PRO A 38 17.50 5.18 14.73
CA PRO A 38 18.69 5.06 13.87
C PRO A 38 19.90 4.45 14.58
N LEU A 39 19.97 4.55 15.90
CA LEU A 39 21.10 4.12 16.72
C LEU A 39 20.67 3.04 17.70
N LYS A 40 21.49 2.00 17.83
CA LYS A 40 21.40 1.00 18.89
C LYS A 40 22.53 1.24 19.90
N LEU A 41 22.18 1.19 21.18
CA LEU A 41 23.16 1.24 22.26
C LEU A 41 23.65 -0.20 22.51
N GLU A 42 24.94 -0.46 22.36
CA GLU A 42 25.62 -1.71 22.78
C GLU A 42 26.62 -1.39 23.89
N LYS A 43 27.93 -1.64 23.71
CA LYS A 43 28.96 -0.98 24.53
C LYS A 43 29.12 0.48 24.13
N GLU A 44 28.96 0.75 22.83
CA GLU A 44 28.98 2.06 22.19
C GLU A 44 27.73 2.22 21.31
N LEU A 45 27.44 3.43 20.85
CA LEU A 45 26.38 3.66 19.86
C LEU A 45 26.80 3.14 18.48
N SER A 46 25.91 2.41 17.81
CA SER A 46 26.11 1.94 16.44
C SER A 46 24.84 2.06 15.61
N LYS A 47 24.99 2.09 14.28
CA LYS A 47 23.83 2.23 13.37
C LYS A 47 23.00 0.96 13.32
N ARG A 48 21.68 1.11 13.20
CA ARG A 48 20.72 0.02 13.02
C ARG A 48 20.31 -0.09 11.53
N LYS A 49 20.06 -1.33 11.07
CA LYS A 49 19.70 -1.60 9.66
C LYS A 49 18.21 -1.38 9.38
N HIS A 50 17.36 -1.84 10.27
CA HIS A 50 15.90 -1.76 10.20
C HIS A 50 15.43 -0.67 11.14
N VAL A 51 15.11 0.51 10.58
CA VAL A 51 14.88 1.75 11.34
C VAL A 51 13.70 2.51 10.76
N LEU A 52 12.86 3.08 11.61
CA LEU A 52 11.66 3.80 11.15
C LEU A 52 11.98 5.08 10.37
N SER A 53 13.16 5.68 10.60
CA SER A 53 13.67 6.81 9.82
C SER A 53 13.78 6.51 8.31
N LYS A 54 13.82 5.24 7.89
CA LYS A 54 13.75 4.86 6.46
C LYS A 54 12.36 4.90 5.87
N LEU A 55 11.33 5.13 6.69
CA LEU A 55 9.92 5.16 6.26
C LEU A 55 9.27 6.52 6.47
N GLY A 56 9.88 7.40 7.27
CA GLY A 56 9.38 8.75 7.57
C GLY A 56 10.23 9.42 8.65
N SER A 57 9.98 10.70 8.92
CA SER A 57 10.60 11.39 10.05
C SER A 57 9.88 10.99 11.33
N VAL A 58 10.60 10.53 12.36
CA VAL A 58 10.00 9.96 13.58
C VAL A 58 10.27 10.85 14.79
N VAL A 59 9.21 11.18 15.52
CA VAL A 59 9.24 11.97 16.75
C VAL A 59 8.86 11.07 17.92
N TYR A 60 9.82 10.80 18.81
CA TYR A 60 9.61 10.03 20.03
C TYR A 60 9.33 11.01 21.17
N ILE A 61 8.13 10.96 21.78
CA ILE A 61 7.72 11.92 22.80
C ILE A 61 7.61 11.23 24.16
N ASP A 62 8.37 11.70 25.15
CA ASP A 62 8.27 11.22 26.53
C ASP A 62 7.02 11.81 27.19
N THR A 63 6.07 10.96 27.59
CA THR A 63 4.79 11.38 28.17
C THR A 63 4.21 10.36 29.14
N PRO A 64 3.46 10.78 30.18
CA PRO A 64 3.24 12.16 30.66
C PRO A 64 4.49 12.78 31.32
N SER A 65 4.44 14.03 31.79
CA SER A 65 5.47 14.50 32.74
C SER A 65 5.30 13.77 34.07
N PRO A 66 6.36 13.28 34.75
CA PRO A 66 7.79 13.54 34.55
C PRO A 66 8.56 12.43 33.80
N VAL A 67 7.93 11.71 32.87
CA VAL A 67 8.53 10.55 32.21
C VAL A 67 9.80 10.93 31.44
N GLY A 68 10.84 10.09 31.57
CA GLY A 68 12.11 10.27 30.88
C GLY A 68 12.78 11.61 31.19
N PHE A 69 12.84 12.51 30.21
CA PHE A 69 13.31 13.89 30.41
C PHE A 69 12.20 14.95 30.38
N SER A 70 10.94 14.55 30.22
CA SER A 70 9.80 15.46 30.40
C SER A 70 9.70 15.86 31.87
N TYR A 71 9.35 17.12 32.13
CA TYR A 71 9.18 17.62 33.49
C TYR A 71 8.14 18.74 33.51
N SER A 72 7.57 18.95 34.70
CA SER A 72 6.71 20.08 35.04
C SER A 72 7.40 20.92 36.10
N THR A 73 7.19 22.23 36.07
CA THR A 73 7.60 23.12 37.17
C THR A 73 6.62 23.07 38.34
N ASP A 74 5.41 22.55 38.12
CA ASP A 74 4.42 22.28 39.15
C ASP A 74 4.32 20.77 39.37
N LYS A 75 4.76 20.30 40.54
CA LYS A 75 4.84 18.86 40.86
C LYS A 75 3.56 18.32 41.52
N SER A 76 2.58 19.18 41.78
CA SER A 76 1.37 18.85 42.55
C SER A 76 0.18 18.39 41.72
N ASP A 77 0.24 18.51 40.39
CA ASP A 77 -0.94 18.26 39.56
C ASP A 77 -1.23 16.75 39.44
N PRO A 78 -2.43 16.28 39.84
CA PRO A 78 -2.87 14.94 39.51
C PRO A 78 -2.90 14.81 37.98
N THR A 79 -2.34 13.72 37.46
CA THR A 79 -2.33 13.45 36.01
C THR A 79 -3.29 12.31 35.73
N ASP A 80 -4.10 12.42 34.67
CA ASP A 80 -4.94 11.33 34.20
C ASP A 80 -4.78 11.13 32.68
N ASP A 81 -5.47 10.13 32.12
CA ASP A 81 -5.41 9.84 30.69
C ASP A 81 -5.83 11.06 29.84
N GLN A 82 -6.85 11.80 30.30
CA GLN A 82 -7.38 12.95 29.58
C GLN A 82 -6.37 14.10 29.56
N MET A 83 -5.80 14.46 30.71
CA MET A 83 -4.77 15.49 30.80
C MET A 83 -3.52 15.12 29.99
N THR A 84 -3.10 13.85 30.07
CA THR A 84 -1.97 13.33 29.28
C THR A 84 -2.21 13.49 27.78
N VAL A 85 -3.42 13.18 27.31
CA VAL A 85 -3.77 13.30 25.89
C VAL A 85 -3.87 14.77 25.46
N GLU A 86 -4.43 15.65 26.30
CA GLU A 86 -4.46 17.09 26.05
C GLU A 86 -3.05 17.67 25.90
N ASP A 87 -2.12 17.26 26.76
CA ASP A 87 -0.73 17.68 26.66
C ASP A 87 0.00 17.06 25.46
N ASN A 88 -0.32 15.82 25.09
CA ASN A 88 0.16 15.22 23.85
C ASN A 88 -0.34 15.98 22.61
N TYR A 89 -1.60 16.37 22.58
CA TYR A 89 -2.17 17.18 21.49
C TYR A 89 -1.47 18.54 21.40
N LYS A 90 -1.29 19.24 22.53
CA LYS A 90 -0.52 20.51 22.58
C LYS A 90 0.91 20.30 22.10
N ALA A 91 1.59 19.25 22.54
CA ALA A 91 2.96 18.96 22.13
C ALA A 91 3.08 18.70 20.62
N VAL A 92 2.17 17.92 20.03
CA VAL A 92 2.12 17.67 18.58
C VAL A 92 1.85 18.96 17.81
N LYS A 93 0.91 19.79 18.28
CA LYS A 93 0.61 21.09 17.67
C LYS A 93 1.82 22.02 17.71
N LEU A 94 2.42 22.22 18.88
CA LEU A 94 3.61 23.08 19.08
C LEU A 94 4.80 22.58 18.25
N PHE A 95 5.00 21.26 18.15
CA PHE A 95 6.02 20.68 17.29
C PHE A 95 5.80 21.07 15.82
N LEU A 96 4.57 20.99 15.32
CA LEU A 96 4.25 21.35 13.93
C LEU A 96 4.36 22.86 13.68
N GLU A 97 4.13 23.70 14.70
CA GLU A 97 4.36 25.15 14.64
C GLU A 97 5.86 25.49 14.60
N GLU A 98 6.67 24.83 15.43
CA GLU A 98 8.13 25.00 15.47
C GLU A 98 8.81 24.49 14.19
N TYR A 99 8.31 23.39 13.62
CA TYR A 99 8.82 22.79 12.38
C TYR A 99 7.80 22.91 11.24
N PRO A 100 7.58 24.11 10.67
CA PRO A 100 6.53 24.36 9.69
C PRO A 100 6.70 23.53 8.40
N LYS A 101 7.94 23.08 8.11
CA LYS A 101 8.23 22.13 7.02
C LYS A 101 7.38 20.85 7.12
N PHE A 102 6.98 20.44 8.32
CA PHE A 102 6.16 19.24 8.52
C PHE A 102 4.64 19.47 8.41
N ARG A 103 4.15 20.72 8.29
CA ARG A 103 2.70 21.04 8.39
C ARG A 103 1.79 20.32 7.37
N ASN A 104 2.32 20.02 6.19
CA ASN A 104 1.56 19.39 5.10
C ASN A 104 1.86 17.89 4.95
N HIS A 105 2.67 17.32 5.83
CA HIS A 105 3.02 15.91 5.76
C HIS A 105 1.84 15.04 6.14
N GLU A 106 1.80 13.84 5.58
CA GLU A 106 1.00 12.75 6.15
C GLU A 106 1.47 12.51 7.59
N VAL A 107 0.52 12.44 8.53
CA VAL A 107 0.81 12.15 9.94
C VAL A 107 0.34 10.75 10.29
N ILE A 108 1.26 9.98 10.86
CA ILE A 108 1.02 8.64 11.39
C ILE A 108 1.33 8.65 12.88
N ILE A 109 0.46 8.04 13.68
CA ILE A 109 0.70 7.90 15.13
C ILE A 109 0.84 6.42 15.45
N THR A 110 1.88 6.07 16.19
CA THR A 110 2.18 4.67 16.50
C THR A 110 2.73 4.53 17.92
N GLY A 111 2.59 3.33 18.48
CA GLY A 111 3.02 3.08 19.84
C GLY A 111 2.71 1.67 20.32
N TYR A 112 3.07 1.41 21.56
CA TYR A 112 2.92 0.11 22.21
C TYR A 112 2.21 0.19 23.56
N SER A 113 1.60 -0.92 23.98
CA SER A 113 1.10 -1.12 25.35
C SER A 113 0.00 -0.12 25.70
N TYR A 114 0.12 0.57 26.84
CA TYR A 114 -0.78 1.64 27.28
C TYR A 114 -0.90 2.83 26.30
N ALA A 115 -0.02 2.94 25.29
CA ALA A 115 -0.26 3.85 24.16
C ALA A 115 -1.54 3.51 23.37
N GLY A 116 -2.08 2.30 23.54
CA GLY A 116 -3.41 1.91 23.11
C GLY A 116 -4.53 2.77 23.71
N ILE A 117 -4.27 3.51 24.79
CA ILE A 117 -5.19 4.48 25.38
C ILE A 117 -4.88 5.89 24.85
N TYR A 118 -3.62 6.29 24.94
CA TYR A 118 -3.19 7.62 24.51
C TYR A 118 -3.52 7.90 23.05
N ILE A 119 -3.28 6.94 22.16
CA ILE A 119 -3.33 7.18 20.71
C ILE A 119 -4.76 7.27 20.18
N PRO A 120 -5.71 6.38 20.52
CA PRO A 120 -7.11 6.55 20.11
C PRO A 120 -7.74 7.84 20.67
N MET A 121 -7.45 8.18 21.93
CA MET A 121 -7.92 9.44 22.52
C MET A 121 -7.31 10.66 21.82
N LEU A 122 -5.99 10.64 21.55
CA LEU A 122 -5.29 11.70 20.82
C LEU A 122 -5.83 11.86 19.39
N ALA A 123 -6.07 10.76 18.69
CA ALA A 123 -6.71 10.79 17.38
C ALA A 123 -8.09 11.43 17.45
N GLY A 124 -8.88 11.11 18.48
CA GLY A 124 -10.15 11.75 18.76
C GLY A 124 -10.03 13.26 18.92
N GLN A 125 -9.06 13.73 19.70
CA GLN A 125 -8.80 15.18 19.89
C GLN A 125 -8.33 15.86 18.60
N ILE A 126 -7.43 15.22 17.82
CA ILE A 126 -6.98 15.74 16.53
C ILE A 126 -8.16 15.91 15.56
N ILE A 127 -9.07 14.94 15.52
CA ILE A 127 -10.26 14.98 14.67
C ILE A 127 -11.19 16.11 15.08
N ASP A 128 -11.44 16.30 16.38
CA ASP A 128 -12.33 17.37 16.88
C ASP A 128 -11.79 18.77 16.58
N ASN A 129 -10.47 18.94 16.70
CA ASN A 129 -9.81 20.23 16.53
C ASN A 129 -9.32 20.47 15.09
N LYS A 130 -9.75 19.65 14.11
CA LYS A 130 -9.30 19.73 12.71
C LYS A 130 -9.57 21.09 12.06
N LYS A 131 -10.63 21.80 12.48
CA LYS A 131 -10.97 23.14 11.99
C LYS A 131 -10.01 24.20 12.50
N ASP A 132 -9.53 24.07 13.74
CA ASP A 132 -8.65 25.04 14.39
C ASP A 132 -7.19 24.83 14.00
N PHE A 133 -6.75 23.57 13.95
CA PHE A 133 -5.42 23.20 13.53
C PHE A 133 -5.45 21.86 12.78
N ASN A 134 -5.45 21.94 11.45
CA ASN A 134 -5.51 20.76 10.60
C ASN A 134 -4.20 19.96 10.69
N ILE A 135 -4.29 18.74 11.22
CA ILE A 135 -3.25 17.72 11.21
C ILE A 135 -3.73 16.60 10.30
N ASN A 136 -2.94 16.28 9.27
CA ASN A 136 -3.30 15.26 8.28
C ASN A 136 -3.07 13.83 8.82
N LEU A 137 -3.79 13.47 9.89
CA LEU A 137 -3.74 12.13 10.49
C LEU A 137 -4.40 11.12 9.55
N THR A 138 -3.62 10.15 9.07
CA THR A 138 -4.09 9.13 8.13
C THR A 138 -4.06 7.72 8.69
N LYS A 139 -3.13 7.44 9.63
CA LYS A 139 -2.93 6.09 10.16
C LYS A 139 -2.63 6.07 11.66
N ILE A 140 -3.16 5.04 12.31
CA ILE A 140 -2.82 4.62 13.67
C ILE A 140 -2.28 3.19 13.61
N ILE A 141 -1.07 2.96 14.13
CA ILE A 141 -0.48 1.61 14.18
C ILE A 141 -0.09 1.29 15.62
N LEU A 142 -0.74 0.28 16.21
CA LEU A 142 -0.58 -0.06 17.61
C LEU A 142 -0.09 -1.49 17.78
N GLY A 143 1.04 -1.64 18.49
CA GLY A 143 1.61 -2.91 18.89
C GLY A 143 1.20 -3.29 20.31
N ALA A 144 0.64 -4.48 20.48
CA ALA A 144 0.11 -4.97 21.76
C ALA A 144 -0.67 -3.90 22.57
N PRO A 145 -1.64 -3.19 21.98
CA PRO A 145 -2.32 -2.12 22.71
C PRO A 145 -3.25 -2.67 23.78
N PHE A 146 -3.18 -2.06 24.96
CA PHE A 146 -4.22 -2.12 25.98
C PHE A 146 -5.36 -1.19 25.56
N LEU A 147 -6.61 -1.68 25.58
CA LEU A 147 -7.76 -1.02 24.97
C LEU A 147 -9.01 -1.00 25.87
N SER A 148 -9.16 -1.95 26.80
CA SER A 148 -10.32 -2.05 27.69
C SER A 148 -9.99 -2.81 28.97
N ASP A 149 -10.22 -2.19 30.14
CA ASP A 149 -9.96 -2.80 31.44
C ASP A 149 -10.71 -4.12 31.60
N GLU A 150 -12.01 -4.10 31.27
CA GLU A 150 -12.91 -5.24 31.39
C GLU A 150 -12.45 -6.41 30.52
N LEU A 151 -12.13 -6.13 29.25
CA LEU A 151 -11.75 -7.16 28.30
C LEU A 151 -10.34 -7.68 28.54
N ASN A 152 -9.39 -6.83 28.97
CA ASN A 152 -8.04 -7.26 29.29
C ASN A 152 -8.04 -8.23 30.48
N LEU A 153 -8.80 -7.91 31.52
CA LEU A 153 -8.94 -8.76 32.69
C LEU A 153 -9.48 -10.16 32.31
N LYS A 154 -10.57 -10.20 31.53
CA LYS A 154 -11.12 -11.45 31.00
C LYS A 154 -10.10 -12.19 30.12
N ALA A 155 -9.41 -11.45 29.24
CA ALA A 155 -8.42 -12.02 28.34
C ALA A 155 -7.24 -12.67 29.08
N ARG A 156 -6.77 -12.06 30.18
CA ARG A 156 -5.70 -12.63 31.03
C ARG A 156 -6.11 -13.92 31.71
N LEU A 157 -7.33 -14.01 32.26
CA LEU A 157 -7.82 -15.27 32.82
C LEU A 157 -7.86 -16.38 31.77
N GLU A 158 -8.47 -16.08 30.61
CA GLU A 158 -8.59 -17.01 29.50
C GLU A 158 -7.20 -17.45 29.01
N PHE A 159 -6.26 -16.52 28.93
CA PHE A 159 -4.87 -16.79 28.58
C PHE A 159 -4.21 -17.71 29.62
N SER A 160 -4.34 -17.42 30.92
CA SER A 160 -3.75 -18.24 31.99
C SER A 160 -4.22 -19.69 31.92
N TYR A 161 -5.51 -19.91 31.68
CA TYR A 161 -6.08 -21.24 31.56
C TYR A 161 -5.64 -21.93 30.26
N ALA A 162 -5.77 -21.25 29.11
CA ALA A 162 -5.43 -21.81 27.80
C ALA A 162 -3.94 -22.14 27.62
N HIS A 163 -3.05 -21.48 28.39
CA HIS A 163 -1.61 -21.73 28.38
C HIS A 163 -1.15 -22.64 29.53
N GLY A 164 -2.07 -23.18 30.33
CA GLY A 164 -1.77 -24.15 31.39
C GLY A 164 -1.08 -23.56 32.62
N PHE A 165 -1.19 -22.25 32.84
CA PHE A 165 -0.72 -21.61 34.08
C PHE A 165 -1.67 -21.84 35.26
N ILE A 166 -2.94 -22.15 34.98
CA ILE A 166 -3.93 -22.62 35.95
C ILE A 166 -4.62 -23.87 35.47
N ASP A 167 -5.06 -24.69 36.42
CA ASP A 167 -5.87 -25.86 36.16
C ASP A 167 -7.38 -25.55 36.09
N GLU A 168 -8.16 -26.57 35.73
CA GLU A 168 -9.61 -26.51 35.61
C GLU A 168 -10.31 -26.14 36.92
N GLU A 169 -9.77 -26.57 38.06
CA GLU A 169 -10.37 -26.33 39.37
C GLU A 169 -10.27 -24.86 39.73
N VAL A 170 -9.07 -24.28 39.58
CA VAL A 170 -8.81 -22.85 39.78
C VAL A 170 -9.68 -22.03 38.82
N TYR A 171 -9.69 -22.36 37.54
CA TYR A 171 -10.49 -21.64 36.54
C TYR A 171 -12.00 -21.66 36.86
N ARG A 172 -12.57 -22.82 37.19
CA ARG A 172 -13.98 -22.94 37.57
C ARG A 172 -14.31 -22.22 38.87
N ASN A 173 -13.43 -22.28 39.86
CA ASN A 173 -13.62 -21.57 41.12
C ASN A 173 -13.65 -20.06 40.92
N LEU A 174 -12.77 -19.52 40.06
CA LEU A 174 -12.77 -18.11 39.70
C LEU A 174 -14.05 -17.71 38.95
N LEU A 175 -14.52 -18.49 37.98
CA LEU A 175 -15.81 -18.24 37.31
C LEU A 175 -17.00 -18.32 38.28
N LYS A 176 -16.98 -19.28 39.21
CA LYS A 176 -18.04 -19.44 40.21
C LYS A 176 -18.15 -18.23 41.12
N LYS A 177 -17.01 -17.74 41.64
CA LYS A 177 -16.94 -16.61 42.56
C LYS A 177 -17.23 -15.29 41.86
N CYS A 178 -16.64 -15.07 40.69
CA CYS A 178 -16.60 -13.73 40.09
C CYS A 178 -17.64 -13.52 38.97
N CYS A 179 -18.21 -14.61 38.45
CA CYS A 179 -19.10 -14.57 37.30
C CYS A 179 -20.47 -15.22 37.58
N ASP A 180 -20.84 -15.49 38.83
CA ASP A 180 -22.10 -16.18 39.18
C ASP A 180 -22.31 -17.51 38.41
N ASN A 181 -21.24 -18.28 38.17
CA ASN A 181 -21.20 -19.47 37.28
C ASN A 181 -21.57 -19.22 35.81
N LYS A 182 -21.62 -17.97 35.36
CA LYS A 182 -21.80 -17.63 33.94
C LYS A 182 -20.51 -17.87 33.15
N THR A 183 -20.64 -17.81 31.83
CA THR A 183 -19.49 -17.77 30.94
C THR A 183 -18.67 -16.49 31.19
N LEU A 184 -17.40 -16.50 30.82
CA LEU A 184 -16.54 -15.31 30.92
C LEU A 184 -17.04 -14.15 30.05
N GLU A 185 -17.77 -14.45 28.97
CA GLU A 185 -18.42 -13.47 28.10
C GLU A 185 -19.54 -12.73 28.84
N ASP A 186 -20.42 -13.48 29.51
CA ASP A 186 -21.56 -12.97 30.28
C ASP A 186 -21.20 -12.48 31.70
N CYS A 187 -19.92 -12.56 32.05
CA CYS A 187 -19.39 -12.17 33.36
C CYS A 187 -19.31 -10.65 33.49
N ASP A 188 -19.90 -10.08 34.53
CA ASP A 188 -19.66 -8.69 34.91
C ASP A 188 -18.54 -8.64 35.96
N SER A 189 -17.31 -8.81 35.50
CA SER A 189 -16.11 -8.86 36.34
C SER A 189 -15.77 -7.51 37.00
N GLN A 190 -16.59 -6.47 36.81
CA GLN A 190 -16.45 -5.15 37.44
C GLN A 190 -17.47 -4.91 38.56
N LYS A 191 -18.27 -5.90 38.95
CA LYS A 191 -19.01 -5.81 40.23
C LYS A 191 -17.99 -5.74 41.38
N ASN A 192 -18.04 -4.65 42.14
CA ASN A 192 -17.26 -4.40 43.37
C ASN A 192 -17.73 -5.32 44.51
N ASP A 193 -17.57 -6.63 44.35
CA ASP A 193 -17.54 -7.55 45.50
C ASP A 193 -16.07 -7.79 45.86
N ASN A 194 -15.75 -7.75 47.16
CA ASN A 194 -14.40 -8.01 47.68
C ASN A 194 -13.83 -9.36 47.18
N GLU A 195 -14.69 -10.30 46.77
CA GLU A 195 -14.28 -11.60 46.19
C GLU A 195 -13.80 -11.53 44.72
N CYS A 196 -14.16 -10.47 43.96
CA CYS A 196 -13.64 -10.19 42.62
C CYS A 196 -12.33 -9.39 42.66
N GLU A 197 -12.03 -8.71 43.77
CA GLU A 197 -10.73 -8.08 43.98
C GLU A 197 -9.62 -9.13 44.10
N ASP A 198 -9.89 -10.25 44.79
CA ASP A 198 -9.02 -11.44 44.80
C ASP A 198 -8.73 -11.95 43.38
N PHE A 199 -9.71 -11.89 42.47
CA PHE A 199 -9.54 -12.30 41.07
C PHE A 199 -8.61 -11.36 40.29
N ASN A 200 -8.68 -10.05 40.53
CA ASN A 200 -7.76 -9.08 39.95
C ASN A 200 -6.34 -9.25 40.50
N GLU A 201 -6.19 -9.48 41.80
CA GLU A 201 -4.89 -9.75 42.42
C GLU A 201 -4.30 -11.07 41.92
N TYR A 202 -5.13 -12.12 41.87
CA TYR A 202 -4.74 -13.44 41.38
C TYR A 202 -4.29 -13.38 39.92
N THR A 203 -5.07 -12.75 39.03
CA THR A 203 -4.70 -12.57 37.61
C THR A 203 -3.51 -11.65 37.37
N ARG A 204 -3.21 -10.72 38.27
CA ARG A 204 -1.95 -9.94 38.21
C ARG A 204 -0.73 -10.76 38.62
N ASN A 205 -0.88 -11.68 39.57
CA ASN A 205 0.20 -12.49 40.14
C ASN A 205 0.33 -13.88 39.49
N LEU A 206 -0.40 -14.14 38.40
CA LEU A 206 -0.71 -15.49 37.92
C LEU A 206 0.41 -16.21 37.17
N PRO A 207 1.41 -15.55 36.58
CA PRO A 207 2.57 -16.29 36.13
C PRO A 207 3.54 -16.53 37.28
N HIS A 208 4.10 -17.74 37.36
CA HIS A 208 5.19 -18.08 38.26
C HIS A 208 6.26 -16.97 38.19
N PRO A 209 6.89 -16.56 39.30
CA PRO A 209 7.86 -15.45 39.32
C PRO A 209 9.11 -15.64 38.44
N GLU A 210 9.25 -16.81 37.80
CA GLU A 210 10.31 -17.10 36.82
C GLU A 210 9.87 -16.85 35.37
N ILE A 211 8.59 -16.58 35.10
CA ILE A 211 8.03 -16.38 33.76
C ILE A 211 8.03 -14.89 33.43
N GLU A 212 8.54 -14.53 32.26
CA GLU A 212 8.50 -13.14 31.78
C GLU A 212 7.09 -12.81 31.29
N LEU A 213 6.36 -11.94 32.01
CA LEU A 213 4.97 -11.58 31.66
C LEU A 213 4.83 -10.97 30.25
N TYR A 214 5.88 -10.29 29.80
CA TYR A 214 5.91 -9.70 28.46
C TYR A 214 6.19 -10.73 27.35
N ASP A 215 6.65 -11.96 27.66
CA ASP A 215 6.79 -13.06 26.71
C ASP A 215 6.84 -14.38 27.49
N VAL A 216 5.70 -15.06 27.61
CA VAL A 216 5.59 -16.25 28.46
C VAL A 216 6.41 -17.46 27.96
N ASN A 217 7.02 -17.37 26.77
CA ASN A 217 7.97 -18.38 26.31
C ASN A 217 9.36 -18.22 26.94
N ARG A 218 9.58 -17.19 27.75
CA ARG A 218 10.88 -16.85 28.32
C ARG A 218 10.89 -16.99 29.83
N LYS A 219 12.08 -17.32 30.31
CA LYS A 219 12.42 -17.18 31.72
C LYS A 219 12.96 -15.78 31.97
N CYS A 220 12.73 -15.27 33.18
CA CYS A 220 13.30 -14.01 33.59
C CYS A 220 14.82 -14.14 33.74
N GLU A 221 15.56 -13.44 32.88
CA GLU A 221 17.03 -13.55 32.81
C GLU A 221 17.74 -12.89 34.02
N ASN A 222 17.08 -11.99 34.76
CA ASN A 222 17.64 -11.33 35.95
C ASN A 222 16.61 -11.27 37.09
N MET A 223 16.64 -12.24 38.01
CA MET A 223 16.04 -12.07 39.33
C MET A 223 16.94 -11.17 40.19
N GLU A 224 16.97 -9.86 39.92
CA GLU A 224 17.26 -8.93 41.02
C GLU A 224 16.00 -8.88 41.86
N ILE A 225 15.93 -9.76 42.87
CA ILE A 225 14.90 -9.71 43.91
C ILE A 225 15.13 -8.39 44.64
N HIS A 226 14.44 -7.33 44.23
CA HIS A 226 14.27 -6.18 45.10
C HIS A 226 13.31 -6.61 46.20
N GLU A 227 13.83 -6.76 47.41
CA GLU A 227 13.05 -6.69 48.64
C GLU A 227 12.56 -5.24 48.80
N ASP A 228 11.59 -4.82 47.99
CA ASP A 228 10.75 -3.68 48.30
C ASP A 228 9.35 -4.22 48.64
N PRO A 229 9.02 -4.38 49.93
CA PRO A 229 7.79 -5.03 50.38
C PRO A 229 6.52 -4.24 50.05
N GLU A 230 6.62 -2.99 49.60
CA GLU A 230 5.45 -2.11 49.50
C GLU A 230 4.91 -1.85 48.08
N ASN A 231 5.62 -2.20 46.98
CA ASN A 231 5.13 -1.78 45.64
C ASN A 231 5.24 -2.74 44.43
N ASP A 232 5.97 -3.87 44.45
CA ASP A 232 5.87 -4.86 43.36
C ASP A 232 6.56 -6.20 43.72
N PRO A 233 5.84 -7.25 44.16
CA PRO A 233 6.48 -8.52 44.49
C PRO A 233 6.92 -9.24 43.20
N LYS A 234 8.24 -9.25 42.94
CA LYS A 234 8.92 -10.10 41.93
C LYS A 234 8.54 -9.81 40.47
N SER A 235 8.85 -8.61 39.99
CA SER A 235 8.70 -8.25 38.57
C SER A 235 9.99 -8.44 37.77
N CYS A 236 9.87 -9.08 36.61
CA CYS A 236 10.98 -9.30 35.68
C CYS A 236 11.36 -7.97 35.02
N THR A 237 12.55 -7.46 35.35
CA THR A 237 12.99 -6.17 34.83
C THR A 237 13.29 -6.23 33.34
N PHE A 238 12.89 -5.20 32.61
CA PHE A 238 13.20 -5.02 31.20
C PHE A 238 14.72 -5.13 30.95
N SER A 239 15.12 -6.09 30.11
CA SER A 239 16.53 -6.34 29.81
C SER A 239 17.20 -5.10 29.21
N GLY A 240 18.23 -4.60 29.89
CA GLY A 240 18.95 -3.39 29.47
C GLY A 240 18.48 -2.07 30.09
N LYS A 241 17.53 -2.07 31.04
CA LYS A 241 17.15 -0.87 31.82
C LYS A 241 18.37 -0.10 32.32
N ALA A 242 19.23 -0.76 33.11
CA ALA A 242 20.41 -0.14 33.70
C ALA A 242 21.36 0.46 32.64
N LYS A 243 21.47 -0.19 31.47
CA LYS A 243 22.32 0.27 30.37
C LYS A 243 21.81 1.59 29.77
N PHE A 244 20.50 1.72 29.55
CA PHE A 244 19.91 2.97 29.06
C PHE A 244 20.00 4.08 30.11
N GLU A 245 19.68 3.76 31.36
CA GLU A 245 19.75 4.71 32.48
C GLU A 245 21.17 5.22 32.71
N ASN A 246 22.17 4.33 32.67
CA ASN A 246 23.57 4.72 32.79
C ASN A 246 24.00 5.63 31.64
N TYR A 247 23.64 5.32 30.40
CA TYR A 247 24.05 6.12 29.23
C TYR A 247 23.39 7.50 29.21
N LEU A 248 22.07 7.56 29.41
CA LEU A 248 21.30 8.81 29.33
C LEU A 248 21.54 9.74 30.53
N ASN A 249 21.98 9.21 31.67
CA ASN A 249 22.33 10.04 32.83
C ASN A 249 23.79 10.49 32.89
N ARG A 250 24.64 10.10 31.92
CA ARG A 250 25.98 10.67 31.83
C ARG A 250 25.89 12.18 31.61
N LYS A 251 26.80 12.92 32.26
CA LYS A 251 26.86 14.38 32.18
C LYS A 251 26.98 14.88 30.73
N ASP A 252 27.88 14.29 29.97
CA ASP A 252 28.12 14.65 28.57
C ASP A 252 26.92 14.33 27.67
N THR A 253 26.27 13.18 27.85
CA THR A 253 25.03 12.85 27.14
C THR A 253 23.95 13.91 27.41
N ARG A 254 23.73 14.27 28.67
CA ARG A 254 22.73 15.29 29.05
C ARG A 254 23.04 16.66 28.48
N GLU A 255 24.31 17.06 28.46
CA GLU A 255 24.76 18.33 27.88
C GLU A 255 24.51 18.37 26.37
N ILE A 256 24.85 17.31 25.63
CA ILE A 256 24.62 17.19 24.18
C ILE A 256 23.12 17.27 23.85
N LEU A 257 22.29 16.62 24.67
CA LEU A 257 20.83 16.62 24.52
C LEU A 257 20.15 17.86 25.10
N ARG A 258 20.93 18.79 25.67
CA ARG A 258 20.44 20.04 26.26
C ARG A 258 19.39 19.82 27.35
N ILE A 259 19.60 18.77 28.17
CA ILE A 259 18.68 18.44 29.26
C ILE A 259 18.89 19.40 30.43
N PRO A 260 17.87 20.16 30.86
CA PRO A 260 18.02 21.06 31.99
C PRO A 260 18.10 20.28 33.32
N GLU A 261 18.78 20.83 34.33
CA GLU A 261 18.94 20.17 35.64
C GLU A 261 17.59 19.82 36.30
N LYS A 262 16.59 20.70 36.15
CA LYS A 262 15.22 20.49 36.66
C LYS A 262 14.49 19.26 36.10
N ALA A 263 14.97 18.66 35.02
CA ALA A 263 14.41 17.41 34.49
C ALA A 263 14.70 16.19 35.39
N GLY A 264 15.62 16.30 36.35
CA GLY A 264 15.98 15.17 37.21
C GLY A 264 16.72 14.06 36.45
N LYS A 265 16.92 12.90 37.08
CA LYS A 265 17.55 11.73 36.42
C LYS A 265 16.57 11.07 35.47
N TRP A 266 17.05 10.64 34.31
CA TRP A 266 16.28 9.82 33.39
C TRP A 266 16.08 8.43 33.98
N GLN A 267 14.86 7.91 33.86
CA GLN A 267 14.50 6.54 34.23
C GLN A 267 13.67 5.94 33.10
N LEU A 268 13.79 4.62 32.92
CA LEU A 268 13.07 3.91 31.87
C LEU A 268 11.54 4.08 32.03
N CYS A 269 11.05 3.87 33.26
CA CYS A 269 9.68 4.13 33.67
C CYS A 269 9.70 4.85 35.02
N GLN A 270 8.89 5.89 35.16
CA GLN A 270 8.74 6.63 36.42
C GLN A 270 7.44 6.23 37.13
N PRO A 271 7.47 6.07 38.47
CA PRO A 271 6.25 5.91 39.25
C PRO A 271 5.43 7.18 39.16
N LEU A 272 4.18 7.06 38.73
CA LEU A 272 3.26 8.19 38.62
C LEU A 272 2.35 8.21 39.85
N GLU A 273 2.87 8.71 40.98
CA GLU A 273 2.22 8.66 42.31
C GLU A 273 0.80 9.25 42.34
N ASN A 274 0.50 10.21 41.45
CA ASN A 274 -0.81 10.87 41.35
C ASN A 274 -1.58 10.51 40.05
N TYR A 275 -1.24 9.41 39.38
CA TYR A 275 -1.91 9.02 38.14
C TYR A 275 -3.26 8.36 38.40
N ARG A 276 -4.34 8.91 37.85
CA ARG A 276 -5.69 8.36 38.00
C ARG A 276 -6.16 7.78 36.68
N SER A 277 -6.06 6.47 36.53
CA SER A 277 -6.74 5.76 35.45
C SER A 277 -8.25 5.80 35.71
N ARG A 278 -9.03 6.27 34.73
CA ARG A 278 -10.51 6.10 34.76
C ARG A 278 -10.86 4.71 34.23
N LYS A 279 -12.15 4.35 34.20
CA LYS A 279 -12.60 3.14 33.49
C LYS A 279 -12.27 3.27 32.00
N ILE A 280 -11.43 2.37 31.49
CA ILE A 280 -10.89 2.42 30.14
C ILE A 280 -11.76 1.61 29.17
N GLU A 281 -12.15 2.25 28.05
CA GLU A 281 -12.82 1.61 26.92
C GLU A 281 -12.61 2.40 25.62
N MET A 282 -11.86 1.84 24.67
CA MET A 282 -11.42 2.54 23.46
C MET A 282 -12.32 2.35 22.23
N VAL A 283 -13.36 1.51 22.29
CA VAL A 283 -14.27 1.20 21.16
C VAL A 283 -14.79 2.46 20.44
N GLU A 284 -15.29 3.46 21.18
CA GLU A 284 -15.88 4.66 20.55
C GLU A 284 -14.82 5.60 19.94
N TYR A 285 -13.62 5.68 20.52
CA TYR A 285 -12.50 6.43 19.95
C TYR A 285 -11.99 5.78 18.65
N ILE A 286 -11.90 4.44 18.62
CA ILE A 286 -11.56 3.68 17.42
C ILE A 286 -12.62 3.87 16.33
N LYS A 287 -13.92 3.75 16.66
CA LYS A 287 -15.01 4.04 15.70
C LYS A 287 -14.92 5.46 15.15
N LYS A 288 -14.65 6.45 15.99
CA LYS A 288 -14.50 7.85 15.58
C LYS A 288 -13.35 8.03 14.59
N ALA A 289 -12.19 7.43 14.85
CA ALA A 289 -11.05 7.45 13.93
C ALA A 289 -11.41 6.80 12.58
N MET A 290 -12.03 5.61 12.60
CA MET A 290 -12.45 4.89 11.38
C MET A 290 -13.46 5.66 10.54
N ARG A 291 -14.43 6.35 11.17
CA ARG A 291 -15.43 7.21 10.49
C ARG A 291 -14.80 8.43 9.80
N ASN A 292 -13.60 8.82 10.21
CA ASN A 292 -12.83 9.93 9.64
C ASN A 292 -11.69 9.43 8.73
N ASP A 293 -11.86 8.25 8.14
CA ASP A 293 -10.93 7.63 7.19
C ASP A 293 -9.49 7.41 7.71
N VAL A 294 -9.32 7.38 9.04
CA VAL A 294 -8.05 6.96 9.65
C VAL A 294 -7.95 5.44 9.58
N LYS A 295 -6.89 4.95 8.93
CA LYS A 295 -6.60 3.51 8.83
C LYS A 295 -5.96 3.04 10.15
N ILE A 296 -6.50 1.98 10.73
CA ILE A 296 -6.04 1.43 12.00
C ILE A 296 -5.36 0.08 11.74
N VAL A 297 -4.22 -0.15 12.39
CA VAL A 297 -3.54 -1.44 12.41
C VAL A 297 -3.31 -1.80 13.86
N LEU A 298 -3.89 -2.92 14.29
CA LEU A 298 -3.65 -3.50 15.61
C LEU A 298 -2.85 -4.78 15.38
N PHE A 299 -1.71 -4.91 16.05
CA PHE A 299 -0.93 -6.15 15.97
C PHE A 299 -0.46 -6.59 17.34
N TYR A 300 -0.49 -7.90 17.55
CA TYR A 300 -0.20 -8.53 18.84
C TYR A 300 0.77 -9.69 18.66
N GLY A 301 1.53 -9.97 19.72
CA GLY A 301 2.15 -11.28 19.92
C GLY A 301 1.20 -12.22 20.65
N ASP A 302 1.20 -13.50 20.29
CA ASP A 302 0.35 -14.52 20.95
C ASP A 302 0.86 -15.00 22.31
N ALA A 303 2.09 -14.62 22.69
CA ALA A 303 2.72 -14.97 23.96
C ALA A 303 2.79 -13.81 24.96
N ASP A 304 2.12 -12.69 24.65
CA ASP A 304 2.01 -11.53 25.52
C ASP A 304 0.89 -11.73 26.55
N PHE A 305 1.26 -11.87 27.82
CA PHE A 305 0.29 -11.97 28.91
C PHE A 305 -0.22 -10.59 29.37
N VAL A 306 0.57 -9.52 29.21
CA VAL A 306 0.22 -8.18 29.69
C VAL A 306 -0.91 -7.60 28.83
N CYS A 307 -0.80 -7.71 27.50
CA CYS A 307 -1.82 -7.27 26.56
C CYS A 307 -2.19 -8.41 25.59
N PRO A 308 -2.93 -9.44 26.05
CA PRO A 308 -3.24 -10.59 25.23
C PRO A 308 -4.05 -10.19 23.99
N PHE A 309 -3.74 -10.80 22.84
CA PHE A 309 -4.42 -10.48 21.58
C PHE A 309 -5.94 -10.71 21.64
N SER A 310 -6.42 -11.60 22.53
CA SER A 310 -7.85 -11.88 22.71
C SER A 310 -8.62 -10.67 23.25
N GLU A 311 -7.98 -9.75 23.99
CA GLU A 311 -8.57 -8.45 24.35
C GLU A 311 -8.88 -7.64 23.08
N GLY A 312 -7.85 -7.43 22.25
CA GLY A 312 -7.97 -6.68 21.00
C GLY A 312 -8.99 -7.29 20.06
N GLN A 313 -9.05 -8.62 20.00
CA GLN A 313 -10.05 -9.33 19.19
C GLN A 313 -11.48 -9.04 19.67
N LYS A 314 -11.74 -9.10 20.99
CA LYS A 314 -13.05 -8.75 21.58
C LYS A 314 -13.41 -7.27 21.37
N VAL A 315 -12.42 -6.37 21.41
CA VAL A 315 -12.64 -4.95 21.06
C VAL A 315 -13.06 -4.81 19.60
N VAL A 316 -12.39 -5.50 18.66
CA VAL A 316 -12.74 -5.48 17.24
C VAL A 316 -14.14 -6.06 16.99
N GLU A 317 -14.54 -7.10 17.72
CA GLU A 317 -15.90 -7.64 17.69
C GLU A 317 -16.94 -6.59 18.16
N ARG A 318 -16.65 -5.86 19.25
CA ARG A 318 -17.50 -4.75 19.75
C ARG A 318 -17.60 -3.56 18.78
N LEU A 319 -16.73 -3.46 17.76
CA LEU A 319 -16.87 -2.45 16.70
C LEU A 319 -18.07 -2.74 15.77
N GLY A 320 -18.51 -3.99 15.66
CA GLY A 320 -19.62 -4.40 14.79
C GLY A 320 -19.32 -4.25 13.31
N ILE A 321 -18.06 -4.47 12.90
CA ILE A 321 -17.58 -4.31 11.52
C ILE A 321 -17.40 -5.67 10.83
N GLU A 322 -17.70 -5.72 9.52
CA GLU A 322 -17.59 -6.94 8.74
C GLU A 322 -16.15 -7.23 8.29
N GLU A 323 -15.75 -8.49 8.41
CA GLU A 323 -14.50 -9.00 7.84
C GLU A 323 -14.55 -8.93 6.31
N ILE A 324 -13.48 -8.39 5.70
CA ILE A 324 -13.33 -8.30 4.24
C ILE A 324 -12.24 -9.21 3.68
N GLY A 325 -11.46 -9.84 4.57
CA GLY A 325 -10.50 -10.87 4.21
C GLY A 325 -9.64 -11.31 5.38
N ASN A 326 -9.02 -12.48 5.25
CA ASN A 326 -8.06 -13.00 6.21
C ASN A 326 -6.94 -13.76 5.49
N GLY A 327 -5.87 -14.07 6.21
CA GLY A 327 -4.81 -14.93 5.71
C GLY A 327 -3.69 -15.18 6.70
N LEU A 328 -2.73 -16.00 6.27
CA LEU A 328 -1.53 -16.30 7.03
C LEU A 328 -0.41 -15.29 6.69
N ILE A 329 0.40 -14.97 7.69
CA ILE A 329 1.64 -14.22 7.54
C ILE A 329 2.77 -15.25 7.46
N SER A 330 3.55 -15.20 6.38
CA SER A 330 4.65 -16.13 6.15
C SER A 330 5.94 -15.40 5.80
N THR A 331 7.06 -15.95 6.25
CA THR A 331 8.39 -15.50 5.86
C THR A 331 8.72 -15.90 4.41
N LYS A 332 9.84 -15.41 3.86
CA LYS A 332 10.27 -15.71 2.48
C LYS A 332 10.51 -17.21 2.24
N ASP A 333 10.91 -17.93 3.27
CA ASP A 333 11.08 -19.39 3.33
C ASP A 333 9.78 -20.14 3.67
N GLN A 334 8.61 -19.50 3.56
CA GLN A 334 7.28 -20.07 3.73
C GLN A 334 6.94 -20.56 5.16
N ARG A 335 7.70 -20.17 6.19
CA ARG A 335 7.30 -20.44 7.58
C ARG A 335 6.15 -19.52 7.98
N ILE A 336 5.11 -20.10 8.57
CA ILE A 336 3.98 -19.34 9.10
C ILE A 336 4.42 -18.70 10.42
N ILE A 337 4.32 -17.37 10.48
CA ILE A 337 4.72 -16.55 11.64
C ILE A 337 3.54 -15.78 12.23
N GLY A 338 2.33 -15.95 11.70
CA GLY A 338 1.15 -15.28 12.20
C GLY A 338 -0.04 -15.38 11.29
N LYS A 339 -1.10 -14.64 11.63
CA LYS A 339 -2.31 -14.45 10.83
C LYS A 339 -2.72 -12.98 10.81
N TYR A 340 -3.46 -12.59 9.79
CA TYR A 340 -4.12 -11.30 9.74
C TYR A 340 -5.59 -11.46 9.38
N THR A 341 -6.40 -10.54 9.89
CA THR A 341 -7.79 -10.34 9.53
C THR A 341 -7.97 -8.87 9.16
N SER A 342 -8.51 -8.63 7.99
CA SER A 342 -8.75 -7.30 7.42
C SER A 342 -10.23 -6.96 7.51
N TYR A 343 -10.48 -5.73 7.96
CA TYR A 343 -11.79 -5.10 8.03
C TYR A 343 -11.74 -3.77 7.25
N LYS A 344 -12.89 -3.15 7.02
CA LYS A 344 -12.92 -1.79 6.45
C LYS A 344 -12.20 -0.83 7.41
N ASN A 345 -11.15 -0.15 6.94
CA ASN A 345 -10.32 0.80 7.70
C ASN A 345 -9.61 0.23 8.95
N LEU A 346 -9.57 -1.10 9.15
CA LEU A 346 -8.84 -1.73 10.26
C LEU A 346 -8.18 -3.04 9.81
N ASP A 347 -6.93 -3.27 10.18
CA ASP A 347 -6.28 -4.59 10.07
C ASP A 347 -5.88 -5.08 11.46
N PHE A 348 -6.17 -6.35 11.74
CA PHE A 348 -5.85 -7.02 13.00
C PHE A 348 -4.87 -8.16 12.72
N LEU A 349 -3.71 -8.17 13.39
CA LEU A 349 -2.64 -9.14 13.15
C LEU A 349 -2.23 -9.81 14.46
N VAL A 350 -1.97 -11.11 14.39
CA VAL A 350 -1.44 -11.90 15.50
C VAL A 350 -0.19 -12.62 15.03
N PHE A 351 0.93 -12.39 15.72
CA PHE A 351 2.21 -13.03 15.46
C PHE A 351 2.45 -14.19 16.42
N LYS A 352 2.90 -15.31 15.86
CA LYS A 352 3.10 -16.56 16.58
C LYS A 352 4.45 -16.60 17.29
N ASN A 353 4.46 -17.06 18.54
CA ASN A 353 5.61 -17.14 19.44
C ASN A 353 6.30 -15.77 19.62
N VAL A 354 5.50 -14.72 19.80
CA VAL A 354 5.98 -13.35 20.03
C VAL A 354 5.32 -12.82 21.29
N GLY A 355 6.10 -12.17 22.16
CA GLY A 355 5.60 -11.43 23.30
C GLY A 355 5.11 -10.01 22.97
N HIS A 356 5.20 -9.13 23.96
CA HIS A 356 4.66 -7.77 23.98
C HIS A 356 5.25 -6.84 22.93
N SER A 357 6.54 -6.99 22.63
CA SER A 357 7.27 -6.11 21.71
C SER A 357 7.91 -6.88 20.56
N LEU A 358 7.21 -6.90 19.41
CA LEU A 358 7.66 -7.57 18.19
C LEU A 358 9.10 -7.20 17.80
N GLY A 359 9.49 -5.93 17.87
CA GLY A 359 10.78 -5.42 17.40
C GLY A 359 11.95 -5.64 18.32
N VAL A 360 11.70 -6.14 19.54
CA VAL A 360 12.77 -6.63 20.42
C VAL A 360 13.36 -7.91 19.83
N LEU A 361 12.50 -8.79 19.31
CA LEU A 361 12.88 -10.12 18.82
C LEU A 361 13.03 -10.19 17.31
N TYR A 362 12.16 -9.48 16.60
CA TYR A 362 12.05 -9.52 15.16
C TYR A 362 11.99 -8.11 14.57
N PRO A 363 13.03 -7.28 14.78
CA PRO A 363 13.07 -5.90 14.30
C PRO A 363 12.89 -5.79 12.78
N GLU A 364 13.33 -6.79 12.02
CA GLU A 364 13.09 -6.87 10.58
C GLU A 364 11.62 -7.12 10.25
N ILE A 365 10.90 -7.91 11.04
CA ILE A 365 9.48 -8.21 10.82
C ILE A 365 8.63 -6.98 11.15
N GLU A 366 8.89 -6.33 12.28
CA GLU A 366 8.19 -5.09 12.64
C GLU A 366 8.47 -3.97 11.63
N PHE A 367 9.72 -3.83 11.17
CA PHE A 367 10.04 -2.86 10.11
C PHE A 367 9.28 -3.14 8.81
N GLU A 368 9.19 -4.41 8.40
CA GLU A 368 8.46 -4.80 7.19
C GLU A 368 6.94 -4.59 7.34
N LEU A 369 6.41 -4.82 8.54
CA LEU A 369 5.03 -4.50 8.91
C LEU A 369 4.76 -3.00 8.75
N HIS A 370 5.55 -2.16 9.41
CA HIS A 370 5.45 -0.70 9.26
C HIS A 370 5.64 -0.27 7.81
N ARG A 371 6.61 -0.83 7.08
CA ARG A 371 6.83 -0.50 5.67
C ARG A 371 5.60 -0.80 4.83
N LYS A 372 4.97 -1.96 5.02
CA LYS A 372 3.76 -2.34 4.28
C LYS A 372 2.65 -1.34 4.57
N PHE A 373 2.35 -1.10 5.84
CA PHE A 373 1.20 -0.28 6.23
C PHE A 373 1.41 1.23 6.07
N PHE A 374 2.64 1.73 6.21
CA PHE A 374 2.96 3.13 5.90
C PHE A 374 2.85 3.38 4.39
N ASN A 375 3.25 2.43 3.55
CA ASN A 375 3.16 2.54 2.09
C ASN A 375 1.81 2.12 1.49
N ASP A 376 0.94 1.43 2.23
CA ASP A 376 -0.39 0.98 1.76
C ASP A 376 -1.34 2.13 1.35
N GLN A 377 -0.94 3.40 1.51
CA GLN A 377 -1.69 4.57 1.02
C GLN A 377 -1.03 5.37 -0.11
N LYS A 378 0.17 5.01 -0.58
CA LYS A 378 0.52 5.39 -1.96
C LYS A 378 -0.19 4.40 -2.88
N LEU A 379 -1.52 4.48 -2.93
CA LEU A 379 -2.23 3.98 -4.11
C LEU A 379 -1.58 4.71 -5.27
N ASP A 380 -0.87 3.99 -6.13
CA ASP A 380 -0.33 4.57 -7.34
C ASP A 380 -1.50 5.15 -8.14
N ARG A 381 -1.34 6.34 -8.72
CA ARG A 381 -2.35 6.92 -9.60
C ARG A 381 -2.08 6.41 -11.00
N ILE A 382 -2.94 5.51 -11.45
CA ILE A 382 -2.78 4.82 -12.72
C ILE A 382 -3.72 5.49 -13.73
N PHE A 383 -3.17 6.23 -14.70
CA PHE A 383 -3.95 6.74 -15.82
C PHE A 383 -3.93 5.71 -16.94
N TRP A 384 -5.11 5.22 -17.32
CA TRP A 384 -5.31 4.19 -18.32
C TRP A 384 -5.71 4.78 -19.67
N PHE A 385 -4.96 4.40 -20.71
CA PHE A 385 -5.22 4.73 -22.11
C PHE A 385 -5.43 3.45 -22.92
N ASN A 386 -6.56 3.32 -23.59
CA ASN A 386 -6.81 2.18 -24.48
C ASN A 386 -6.25 2.45 -25.88
N GLY A 387 -5.83 1.39 -26.57
CA GLY A 387 -5.19 1.50 -27.88
C GLY A 387 -6.13 1.25 -29.05
N GLY A 388 -5.72 1.74 -30.22
CA GLY A 388 -6.53 1.94 -31.41
C GLY A 388 -7.08 3.37 -31.34
N PRO A 389 -6.77 4.25 -32.31
CA PRO A 389 -6.97 5.67 -32.10
C PRO A 389 -8.42 6.05 -31.79
N GLY A 390 -9.41 5.27 -32.25
CA GLY A 390 -10.82 5.45 -31.93
C GLY A 390 -11.39 4.62 -30.75
N ARG A 391 -10.58 3.97 -29.90
CA ARG A 391 -11.10 3.04 -28.89
C ARG A 391 -11.30 3.67 -27.51
N SER A 392 -12.51 3.53 -26.97
CA SER A 392 -12.84 4.00 -25.63
C SER A 392 -12.02 3.29 -24.53
N SER A 393 -11.52 4.07 -23.57
CA SER A 393 -10.89 3.57 -22.34
C SER A 393 -11.88 2.95 -21.35
N LEU A 394 -13.18 3.22 -21.46
CA LEU A 394 -14.19 2.48 -20.70
C LEU A 394 -14.27 1.02 -21.14
N THR A 395 -13.88 0.66 -22.36
CA THR A 395 -13.63 -0.75 -22.71
C THR A 395 -12.58 -1.36 -21.77
N GLY A 396 -11.50 -0.63 -21.48
CA GLY A 396 -10.48 -1.02 -20.52
C GLY A 396 -10.98 -1.16 -19.08
N LEU A 397 -11.96 -0.35 -18.67
CA LEU A 397 -12.61 -0.44 -17.35
C LEU A 397 -13.29 -1.80 -17.15
N PHE A 398 -14.00 -2.32 -18.14
CA PHE A 398 -14.66 -3.63 -18.04
C PHE A 398 -13.70 -4.81 -18.29
N LEU A 399 -12.60 -4.59 -19.01
CA LEU A 399 -11.59 -5.63 -19.25
C LEU A 399 -10.65 -5.80 -18.05
N ASN A 400 -10.16 -4.71 -17.47
CA ASN A 400 -9.07 -4.74 -16.48
C ASN A 400 -9.42 -4.04 -15.16
N GLY A 401 -10.59 -3.41 -15.08
CA GLY A 401 -11.12 -2.80 -13.86
C GLY A 401 -11.91 -3.78 -12.99
N PRO A 402 -12.64 -3.28 -11.98
CA PRO A 402 -13.22 -4.09 -10.92
C PRO A 402 -14.53 -4.79 -11.29
N PHE A 403 -15.05 -4.54 -12.49
CA PHE A 403 -16.41 -4.93 -12.88
C PHE A 403 -16.41 -5.71 -14.20
N ASP A 404 -17.25 -6.75 -14.27
CA ASP A 404 -17.63 -7.43 -15.50
C ASP A 404 -19.15 -7.30 -15.71
N LEU A 405 -19.59 -7.49 -16.95
CA LEU A 405 -20.99 -7.48 -17.34
C LEU A 405 -21.47 -8.89 -17.69
N ASP A 406 -22.73 -9.20 -17.37
CA ASP A 406 -23.40 -10.39 -17.90
C ASP A 406 -23.41 -10.37 -19.45
N SER A 407 -23.72 -11.51 -20.07
CA SER A 407 -23.69 -11.65 -21.54
C SER A 407 -24.62 -10.69 -22.29
N LYS A 408 -25.56 -10.04 -21.57
CA LYS A 408 -26.54 -9.10 -22.14
C LYS A 408 -26.26 -7.63 -21.77
N GLY A 409 -25.26 -7.34 -20.95
CA GLY A 409 -24.95 -5.97 -20.51
C GLY A 409 -25.94 -5.39 -19.50
N ARG A 410 -26.66 -6.22 -18.74
CA ARG A 410 -27.73 -5.79 -17.81
C ARG A 410 -27.23 -5.67 -16.38
N GLU A 411 -26.41 -6.62 -15.93
CA GLU A 411 -25.92 -6.70 -14.55
C GLU A 411 -24.40 -6.52 -14.49
N ILE A 412 -23.94 -5.81 -13.45
CA ILE A 412 -22.52 -5.69 -13.09
C ILE A 412 -22.17 -6.76 -12.04
N ARG A 413 -21.01 -7.40 -12.21
CA ARG A 413 -20.43 -8.32 -11.24
C ARG A 413 -19.01 -7.90 -10.88
N LYS A 414 -18.63 -8.06 -9.62
CA LYS A 414 -17.27 -7.71 -9.15
C LYS A 414 -16.26 -8.77 -9.62
N LYS A 415 -15.13 -8.31 -10.16
CA LYS A 415 -14.01 -9.18 -10.58
C LYS A 415 -13.06 -9.43 -9.43
N SER A 416 -12.52 -10.65 -9.37
CA SER A 416 -11.52 -11.05 -8.37
C SER A 416 -10.12 -10.50 -8.66
N LEU A 417 -9.83 -10.11 -9.90
CA LEU A 417 -8.58 -9.48 -10.33
C LEU A 417 -8.90 -8.18 -11.08
N SER A 418 -8.23 -7.10 -10.69
CA SER A 418 -8.46 -5.74 -11.21
C SER A 418 -7.24 -4.87 -10.96
N PHE A 419 -6.95 -3.94 -11.87
CA PHE A 419 -5.95 -2.89 -11.68
C PHE A 419 -6.27 -1.98 -10.49
N THR A 420 -7.54 -1.88 -10.09
CA THR A 420 -7.93 -1.13 -8.88
C THR A 420 -7.43 -1.76 -7.58
N LYS A 421 -6.87 -2.97 -7.63
CA LYS A 421 -6.14 -3.58 -6.50
C LYS A 421 -4.69 -3.11 -6.41
N LEU A 422 -4.15 -2.49 -7.47
CA LEU A 422 -2.79 -1.95 -7.52
C LEU A 422 -2.77 -0.45 -7.18
N GLY A 423 -3.83 0.27 -7.53
CA GLY A 423 -3.90 1.72 -7.34
C GLY A 423 -5.26 2.29 -7.73
N SER A 424 -5.45 3.60 -7.58
CA SER A 424 -6.63 4.28 -8.13
C SER A 424 -6.43 4.46 -9.63
N VAL A 425 -7.37 3.92 -10.42
CA VAL A 425 -7.28 3.93 -11.88
C VAL A 425 -8.20 4.99 -12.47
N VAL A 426 -7.67 5.87 -13.30
CA VAL A 426 -8.40 6.89 -14.06
C VAL A 426 -8.39 6.47 -15.52
N TYR A 427 -9.57 6.21 -16.11
CA TYR A 427 -9.69 5.82 -17.52
C TYR A 427 -9.93 7.07 -18.36
N ILE A 428 -8.98 7.43 -19.21
CA ILE A 428 -9.07 8.63 -20.07
C ILE A 428 -9.56 8.21 -21.45
N GLU A 429 -10.75 8.70 -21.85
CA GLU A 429 -11.28 8.54 -23.19
C GLU A 429 -10.72 9.64 -24.10
N SER A 430 -9.88 9.26 -25.06
CA SER A 430 -9.16 10.20 -25.90
C SER A 430 -8.70 9.53 -27.20
N PRO A 431 -8.55 10.28 -28.30
CA PRO A 431 -8.93 11.70 -28.49
C PRO A 431 -10.44 11.87 -28.69
N THR A 432 -10.97 13.08 -28.53
CA THR A 432 -12.36 13.40 -28.92
C THR A 432 -12.58 13.07 -30.42
N PRO A 433 -13.69 12.44 -30.83
CA PRO A 433 -14.92 12.13 -30.09
C PRO A 433 -15.03 10.70 -29.52
N VAL A 434 -13.94 10.10 -29.03
CA VAL A 434 -13.95 8.72 -28.53
C VAL A 434 -14.82 8.56 -27.28
N GLY A 435 -15.72 7.57 -27.30
CA GLY A 435 -16.54 7.18 -26.15
C GLY A 435 -17.55 8.25 -25.78
N PHE A 436 -17.43 8.82 -24.57
CA PHE A 436 -18.21 9.98 -24.16
C PHE A 436 -17.47 11.31 -24.27
N SER A 437 -16.21 11.30 -24.71
CA SER A 437 -15.47 12.54 -24.96
C SER A 437 -16.06 13.23 -26.20
N TYR A 438 -16.45 14.49 -26.07
CA TYR A 438 -17.11 15.25 -27.12
C TYR A 438 -16.53 16.65 -27.24
N SER A 439 -16.86 17.31 -28.34
CA SER A 439 -16.43 18.67 -28.65
C SER A 439 -17.66 19.53 -28.96
N THR A 440 -17.62 20.78 -28.52
CA THR A 440 -18.62 21.80 -28.88
C THR A 440 -18.24 22.66 -30.09
N LYS A 441 -17.06 22.43 -30.71
CA LYS A 441 -16.66 23.13 -31.95
C LYS A 441 -16.59 22.17 -33.14
N ASP A 442 -16.94 22.69 -34.32
CA ASP A 442 -17.06 21.92 -35.58
C ASP A 442 -15.72 21.42 -36.16
N SER A 443 -14.57 21.92 -35.68
CA SER A 443 -13.25 21.44 -36.09
C SER A 443 -12.32 21.28 -34.90
N HIS A 444 -11.93 20.03 -34.63
CA HIS A 444 -10.85 19.70 -33.72
C HIS A 444 -9.88 18.75 -34.43
N PRO A 445 -8.57 19.04 -34.43
CA PRO A 445 -7.60 18.12 -35.02
C PRO A 445 -7.58 16.82 -34.21
N VAL A 446 -7.88 15.71 -34.90
CA VAL A 446 -7.77 14.35 -34.34
C VAL A 446 -6.47 13.76 -34.88
N ASP A 447 -5.37 13.97 -34.17
CA ASP A 447 -4.04 13.49 -34.53
C ASP A 447 -3.29 12.99 -33.30
N ASP A 448 -2.12 12.35 -33.51
CA ASP A 448 -1.29 11.85 -32.39
C ASP A 448 -0.86 12.97 -31.42
N GLN A 449 -0.87 14.22 -31.88
CA GLN A 449 -0.52 15.40 -31.11
C GLN A 449 -1.65 15.85 -30.15
N GLY A 450 -2.83 15.23 -30.25
CA GLY A 450 -3.94 15.28 -29.28
C GLY A 450 -3.52 14.94 -27.84
N THR A 451 -2.31 14.41 -27.64
CA THR A 451 -1.55 14.38 -26.38
C THR A 451 -1.67 15.68 -25.56
N ALA A 452 -1.81 16.85 -26.19
CA ALA A 452 -2.00 18.12 -25.48
C ALA A 452 -3.28 18.16 -24.63
N ASP A 453 -4.35 17.47 -25.03
CA ASP A 453 -5.60 17.41 -24.30
C ASP A 453 -5.57 16.34 -23.20
N ASP A 454 -4.92 15.20 -23.43
CA ASP A 454 -4.67 14.19 -22.38
C ASP A 454 -3.90 14.77 -21.20
N TYR A 455 -2.86 15.52 -21.51
CA TYR A 455 -2.07 16.23 -20.53
C TYR A 455 -2.90 17.23 -19.73
N LYS A 456 -3.76 18.04 -20.39
CA LYS A 456 -4.67 18.96 -19.70
C LYS A 456 -5.69 18.21 -18.84
N ALA A 457 -6.22 17.09 -19.31
CA ALA A 457 -7.17 16.27 -18.56
C ALA A 457 -6.54 15.77 -17.25
N ILE A 458 -5.28 15.33 -17.27
CA ILE A 458 -4.53 14.97 -16.06
C ILE A 458 -4.41 16.17 -15.12
N LEU A 459 -4.11 17.37 -15.63
CA LEU A 459 -4.00 18.57 -14.78
C LEU A 459 -5.32 18.96 -14.15
N LEU A 460 -6.39 19.05 -14.95
CA LEU A 460 -7.72 19.39 -14.47
C LEU A 460 -8.18 18.37 -13.43
N PHE A 461 -7.88 17.08 -13.64
CA PHE A 461 -8.12 16.06 -12.63
C PHE A 461 -7.33 16.32 -11.33
N LEU A 462 -6.05 16.68 -11.42
CA LEU A 462 -5.22 16.98 -10.24
C LEU A 462 -5.59 18.31 -9.56
N GLU A 463 -6.23 19.24 -10.27
CA GLU A 463 -6.79 20.47 -9.73
C GLU A 463 -8.12 20.23 -9.03
N GLU A 464 -9.01 19.45 -9.63
CA GLU A 464 -10.29 19.05 -9.04
C GLU A 464 -10.09 18.12 -7.83
N TYR A 465 -9.02 17.31 -7.85
CA TYR A 465 -8.67 16.41 -6.76
C TYR A 465 -7.26 16.70 -6.20
N PRO A 466 -7.04 17.82 -5.48
CA PRO A 466 -5.72 18.25 -5.00
C PRO A 466 -5.00 17.22 -4.12
N LYS A 467 -5.77 16.37 -3.42
CA LYS A 467 -5.26 15.25 -2.63
C LYS A 467 -4.36 14.29 -3.43
N PHE A 468 -4.44 14.31 -4.76
CA PHE A 468 -3.66 13.44 -5.64
C PHE A 468 -2.37 14.06 -6.18
N ARG A 469 -2.10 15.36 -5.97
CA ARG A 469 -0.88 16.02 -6.50
C ARG A 469 0.43 15.42 -5.99
N ASN A 470 0.45 14.95 -4.73
CA ASN A 470 1.66 14.42 -4.10
C ASN A 470 1.86 12.90 -4.29
N HIS A 471 0.97 12.24 -5.04
CA HIS A 471 1.03 10.79 -5.24
C HIS A 471 1.95 10.42 -6.42
N GLU A 472 2.50 9.21 -6.38
CA GLU A 472 3.21 8.66 -7.54
C GLU A 472 2.22 8.41 -8.68
N ILE A 473 2.56 8.91 -9.87
CA ILE A 473 1.74 8.78 -11.07
C ILE A 473 2.38 7.78 -12.02
N PHE A 474 1.54 6.89 -12.56
CA PHE A 474 1.88 5.92 -13.57
C PHE A 474 0.94 6.04 -14.76
N LEU A 475 1.50 6.02 -15.96
CA LEU A 475 0.71 5.98 -17.20
C LEU A 475 0.72 4.56 -17.73
N THR A 476 -0.46 3.99 -17.96
CA THR A 476 -0.60 2.63 -18.45
C THR A 476 -1.53 2.57 -19.64
N GLY A 477 -1.35 1.56 -20.49
CA GLY A 477 -2.25 1.35 -21.60
C GLY A 477 -1.95 0.08 -22.37
N VAL A 478 -2.64 -0.07 -23.49
CA VAL A 478 -2.46 -1.23 -24.38
C VAL A 478 -2.38 -0.79 -25.85
N SER A 479 -1.73 -1.57 -26.71
CA SER A 479 -1.72 -1.39 -28.16
C SER A 479 -1.22 0.01 -28.60
N TYR A 480 -2.02 0.77 -29.35
CA TYR A 480 -1.66 2.12 -29.84
C TYR A 480 -1.42 3.15 -28.73
N ALA A 481 -1.77 2.85 -27.47
CA ALA A 481 -1.30 3.64 -26.33
C ALA A 481 0.25 3.72 -26.26
N GLY A 482 0.95 2.80 -26.94
CA GLY A 482 2.39 2.87 -27.20
C GLY A 482 2.84 4.13 -27.94
N MET A 483 1.96 4.82 -28.67
CA MET A 483 2.25 6.11 -29.30
C MET A 483 1.95 7.26 -28.33
N TYR A 484 0.74 7.24 -27.74
CA TYR A 484 0.24 8.32 -26.86
C TYR A 484 1.06 8.48 -25.58
N ILE A 485 1.36 7.39 -24.89
CA ILE A 485 1.99 7.45 -23.58
C ILE A 485 3.41 8.04 -23.67
N PRO A 486 4.31 7.60 -24.56
CA PRO A 486 5.63 8.23 -24.69
C PRO A 486 5.57 9.71 -25.07
N MET A 487 4.63 10.10 -25.94
CA MET A 487 4.40 11.51 -26.29
C MET A 487 3.95 12.32 -25.08
N LEU A 488 3.02 11.79 -24.29
CA LEU A 488 2.52 12.39 -23.06
C LEU A 488 3.60 12.53 -21.99
N VAL A 489 4.46 11.50 -21.82
CA VAL A 489 5.61 11.54 -20.91
C VAL A 489 6.53 12.70 -21.27
N LYS A 490 6.91 12.85 -22.55
CA LYS A 490 7.74 13.97 -23.00
C LYS A 490 7.09 15.31 -22.64
N LYS A 491 5.79 15.46 -22.88
CA LYS A 491 5.04 16.68 -22.56
C LYS A 491 5.04 16.99 -21.06
N ILE A 492 4.82 15.99 -20.22
CA ILE A 492 4.85 16.12 -18.75
C ILE A 492 6.24 16.55 -18.30
N ILE A 493 7.30 15.88 -18.78
CA ILE A 493 8.70 16.21 -18.44
C ILE A 493 9.02 17.65 -18.84
N GLU A 494 8.72 18.06 -20.08
CA GLU A 494 9.00 19.41 -20.59
C GLU A 494 8.32 20.52 -19.80
N ARG A 495 7.17 20.22 -19.19
CA ARG A 495 6.38 21.20 -18.44
C ARG A 495 6.46 21.01 -16.94
N ASN A 496 7.21 20.03 -16.42
CA ASN A 496 7.08 19.60 -15.02
C ASN A 496 7.38 20.70 -14.00
N GLN A 497 8.19 21.69 -14.37
CA GLN A 497 8.46 22.89 -13.57
C GLN A 497 7.19 23.69 -13.22
N ILE A 498 6.16 23.63 -14.07
CA ILE A 498 4.86 24.28 -13.87
C ILE A 498 3.86 23.31 -13.24
N LEU A 499 4.04 22.01 -13.48
CA LEU A 499 3.00 21.00 -13.21
C LEU A 499 3.14 20.30 -11.89
N ASN A 500 4.39 20.15 -11.42
CA ASN A 500 4.71 19.40 -10.22
C ASN A 500 4.08 17.98 -10.23
N ILE A 501 4.12 17.29 -11.37
CA ILE A 501 3.64 15.92 -11.52
C ILE A 501 4.74 14.94 -11.10
N ASN A 502 4.45 14.08 -10.13
CA ASN A 502 5.35 13.03 -9.67
C ASN A 502 5.24 11.74 -10.52
N LEU A 503 5.60 11.83 -11.81
CA LEU A 503 5.59 10.71 -12.74
C LEU A 503 6.71 9.70 -12.41
N LYS A 504 6.37 8.44 -12.09
CA LYS A 504 7.32 7.40 -11.69
C LYS A 504 7.50 6.25 -12.67
N GLY A 505 6.57 6.07 -13.61
CA GLY A 505 6.70 5.02 -14.59
C GLY A 505 5.58 4.95 -15.62
N ILE A 506 5.86 4.17 -16.66
CA ILE A 506 4.92 3.78 -17.71
C ILE A 506 4.88 2.26 -17.85
N ALA A 507 3.69 1.72 -18.11
CA ALA A 507 3.49 0.30 -18.38
C ALA A 507 2.58 0.12 -19.60
N ILE A 508 3.09 -0.48 -20.68
CA ILE A 508 2.33 -0.57 -21.94
C ILE A 508 2.26 -2.02 -22.40
N GLY A 509 1.04 -2.54 -22.45
CA GLY A 509 0.74 -3.88 -22.94
C GLY A 509 0.66 -3.90 -24.46
N ALA A 510 1.24 -4.91 -25.11
CA ALA A 510 1.21 -5.07 -26.55
C ALA A 510 1.57 -3.76 -27.30
N ALA A 511 2.58 -3.04 -26.81
CA ALA A 511 2.81 -1.65 -27.19
C ALA A 511 3.19 -1.51 -28.68
N SER A 512 2.41 -0.71 -29.42
CA SER A 512 2.74 -0.26 -30.77
C SER A 512 3.64 0.98 -30.66
N LEU A 513 4.94 0.81 -30.88
CA LEU A 513 5.96 1.85 -30.67
C LEU A 513 6.70 2.27 -31.95
N CYS A 514 6.61 1.45 -33.00
CA CYS A 514 7.32 1.68 -34.24
C CYS A 514 6.63 0.92 -35.39
N ASP A 515 5.97 1.67 -36.26
CA ASP A 515 5.19 1.15 -37.38
C ASP A 515 6.01 0.27 -38.33
N LYS A 516 7.26 0.67 -38.60
CA LYS A 516 8.19 -0.09 -39.44
C LYS A 516 8.47 -1.47 -38.86
N LEU A 517 8.69 -1.55 -37.54
CA LEU A 517 8.89 -2.81 -36.84
C LEU A 517 7.59 -3.62 -36.75
N SER A 518 6.45 -2.94 -36.56
CA SER A 518 5.15 -3.60 -36.48
C SER A 518 4.82 -4.40 -37.73
N ILE A 519 5.04 -3.82 -38.92
CA ILE A 519 4.77 -4.54 -40.18
C ILE A 519 5.72 -5.74 -40.34
N LYS A 520 7.02 -5.56 -40.12
CA LYS A 520 8.00 -6.66 -40.22
C LYS A 520 7.68 -7.80 -39.26
N ALA A 521 7.44 -7.48 -37.99
CA ALA A 521 7.18 -8.46 -36.95
C ALA A 521 5.88 -9.24 -37.20
N ARG A 522 4.85 -8.61 -37.78
CA ARG A 522 3.62 -9.32 -38.19
C ARG A 522 3.89 -10.37 -39.27
N PHE A 523 4.66 -10.01 -40.30
CA PHE A 523 5.00 -10.95 -41.37
C PHE A 523 5.83 -12.14 -40.86
N GLU A 524 6.85 -11.84 -40.07
CA GLU A 524 7.69 -12.84 -39.42
C GLU A 524 6.85 -13.75 -38.52
N TYR A 525 5.97 -13.18 -37.68
CA TYR A 525 5.05 -13.95 -36.84
C TYR A 525 4.14 -14.85 -37.68
N SER A 526 3.53 -14.32 -38.74
CA SER A 526 2.65 -15.09 -39.60
C SER A 526 3.37 -16.28 -40.25
N TYR A 527 4.63 -16.11 -40.65
CA TYR A 527 5.43 -17.19 -41.22
C TYR A 527 5.88 -18.21 -40.16
N THR A 528 6.46 -17.77 -39.04
CA THR A 528 6.99 -18.68 -38.02
C THR A 528 5.90 -19.48 -37.30
N HIS A 529 4.65 -19.01 -37.34
CA HIS A 529 3.48 -19.71 -36.78
C HIS A 529 2.67 -20.46 -37.85
N GLY A 530 3.16 -20.57 -39.08
CA GLY A 530 2.56 -21.38 -40.15
C GLY A 530 1.31 -20.78 -40.80
N PHE A 531 0.98 -19.52 -40.55
CA PHE A 531 -0.11 -18.80 -41.24
C PHE A 531 0.29 -18.37 -42.65
N LEU A 532 1.59 -18.25 -42.92
CA LEU A 532 2.17 -18.10 -44.25
C LEU A 532 3.02 -19.34 -44.57
N ASP A 533 2.76 -19.96 -45.72
CA ASP A 533 3.65 -20.99 -46.26
C ASP A 533 4.92 -20.37 -46.89
N GLU A 534 5.90 -21.22 -47.15
CA GLU A 534 7.19 -20.83 -47.74
C GLU A 534 7.02 -20.08 -49.07
N GLU A 535 6.14 -20.57 -49.94
CA GLU A 535 5.91 -19.97 -51.25
C GLU A 535 5.41 -18.53 -51.12
N LYS A 536 4.40 -18.29 -50.27
CA LYS A 536 3.85 -16.96 -50.00
C LYS A 536 4.85 -16.05 -49.33
N TYR A 537 5.62 -16.57 -48.37
CA TYR A 537 6.66 -15.81 -47.69
C TYR A 537 7.74 -15.36 -48.68
N GLN A 538 8.25 -16.26 -49.52
CA GLN A 538 9.21 -15.93 -50.58
C GLN A 538 8.62 -15.01 -51.65
N ASN A 539 7.31 -15.09 -51.91
CA ASN A 539 6.63 -14.16 -52.81
C ASN A 539 6.57 -12.74 -52.23
N ILE A 540 6.36 -12.61 -50.92
CA ILE A 540 6.46 -11.32 -50.21
C ILE A 540 7.90 -10.78 -50.28
N LEU A 541 8.91 -11.60 -50.02
CA LEU A 541 10.32 -11.16 -50.11
C LEU A 541 10.69 -10.72 -51.53
N ARG A 542 10.29 -11.49 -52.56
CA ARG A 542 10.46 -11.11 -53.97
C ARG A 542 9.76 -9.80 -54.31
N GLY A 543 8.48 -9.69 -53.96
CA GLY A 543 7.61 -8.60 -54.39
C GLY A 543 7.74 -7.30 -53.60
N CYS A 544 8.13 -7.39 -52.33
CA CYS A 544 8.25 -6.24 -51.41
C CYS A 544 9.68 -5.90 -51.02
N CYS A 545 10.62 -6.85 -51.13
CA CYS A 545 11.95 -6.75 -50.53
C CYS A 545 13.11 -6.96 -51.50
N GLU A 546 12.85 -7.08 -52.80
CA GLU A 546 13.92 -7.30 -53.81
C GLU A 546 14.80 -8.52 -53.48
N ASN A 547 14.21 -9.60 -52.94
CA ASN A 547 14.91 -10.79 -52.44
C ASN A 547 15.82 -10.60 -51.23
N LYS A 548 15.85 -9.42 -50.60
CA LYS A 548 16.52 -9.21 -49.33
C LYS A 548 15.74 -9.88 -48.20
N ASN A 549 16.43 -10.21 -47.12
CA ASN A 549 15.79 -10.66 -45.88
C ASN A 549 14.89 -9.54 -45.29
N LEU A 550 13.97 -9.91 -44.39
CA LEU A 550 13.04 -8.95 -43.78
C LEU A 550 13.76 -7.84 -42.98
N ASP A 551 14.92 -8.12 -42.42
CA ASP A 551 15.68 -7.16 -41.60
C ASP A 551 16.31 -6.05 -42.47
N GLU A 552 16.84 -6.38 -43.64
CA GLU A 552 17.39 -5.45 -44.64
C GLU A 552 16.33 -4.81 -45.54
N CYS A 553 15.10 -5.34 -45.52
CA CYS A 553 13.98 -4.86 -46.32
C CYS A 553 13.28 -3.62 -45.74
N ASN A 554 12.91 -2.65 -46.58
CA ASN A 554 11.99 -1.56 -46.20
C ASN A 554 10.54 -1.84 -46.67
N ILE A 555 9.95 -2.91 -46.14
CA ILE A 555 8.59 -3.35 -46.49
C ILE A 555 7.51 -2.30 -46.17
N TYR A 556 7.77 -1.44 -45.20
CA TYR A 556 6.87 -0.36 -44.80
C TYR A 556 6.68 0.64 -45.97
N ASN A 557 7.77 1.16 -46.51
CA ASN A 557 7.75 2.14 -47.61
C ASN A 557 7.48 1.54 -48.99
N ALA A 558 7.46 0.21 -49.14
CA ALA A 558 7.18 -0.42 -50.43
C ALA A 558 5.73 -0.15 -50.88
N ARG A 559 5.57 0.72 -51.88
CA ARG A 559 4.24 1.15 -52.40
C ARG A 559 3.86 0.51 -53.74
N ASN A 560 4.69 -0.39 -54.28
CA ASN A 560 4.34 -1.06 -55.54
C ASN A 560 3.01 -1.84 -55.37
N LYS A 561 2.16 -1.83 -56.40
CA LYS A 561 0.79 -2.39 -56.34
C LYS A 561 0.78 -3.85 -55.88
N HIS A 562 1.79 -4.61 -56.30
CA HIS A 562 1.95 -6.02 -55.94
C HIS A 562 2.22 -6.20 -54.44
N CYS A 563 3.14 -5.42 -53.88
CA CYS A 563 3.46 -5.42 -52.45
C CYS A 563 2.30 -4.89 -51.60
N VAL A 564 1.56 -3.87 -52.07
CA VAL A 564 0.33 -3.43 -51.38
C VAL A 564 -0.70 -4.54 -51.32
N LYS A 565 -0.89 -5.29 -52.41
CA LYS A 565 -1.79 -6.46 -52.45
C LYS A 565 -1.33 -7.56 -51.49
N LEU A 566 -0.04 -7.87 -51.45
CA LEU A 566 0.54 -8.87 -50.54
C LEU A 566 0.48 -8.45 -49.07
N LYS A 567 0.73 -7.16 -48.75
CA LYS A 567 0.52 -6.57 -47.42
C LYS A 567 -0.93 -6.68 -46.98
N ASN A 568 -1.87 -6.37 -47.86
CA ASN A 568 -3.29 -6.51 -47.58
C ASN A 568 -3.69 -7.97 -47.41
N TYR A 569 -3.11 -8.89 -48.19
CA TYR A 569 -3.34 -10.31 -48.03
C TYR A 569 -2.89 -10.78 -46.65
N ALA A 570 -1.65 -10.50 -46.23
CA ALA A 570 -1.17 -10.88 -44.89
C ALA A 570 -1.98 -10.24 -43.76
N LYS A 571 -2.41 -8.99 -43.92
CA LYS A 571 -3.36 -8.34 -43.00
C LYS A 571 -4.72 -9.08 -42.93
N ASN A 572 -5.11 -9.76 -44.00
CA ASN A 572 -6.39 -10.44 -44.15
C ASN A 572 -6.35 -11.97 -43.93
N ILE A 573 -5.17 -12.61 -43.90
CA ILE A 573 -5.01 -14.07 -43.67
C ILE A 573 -5.74 -14.52 -42.41
N ALA A 574 -5.82 -13.65 -41.41
CA ALA A 574 -6.42 -13.96 -40.13
C ALA A 574 -7.82 -13.36 -39.94
N HIS A 575 -8.51 -13.01 -41.03
CA HIS A 575 -9.86 -12.45 -40.99
C HIS A 575 -11.00 -13.42 -41.34
N SER A 576 -10.74 -14.67 -41.73
CA SER A 576 -11.82 -15.64 -42.00
C SER A 576 -12.15 -16.57 -40.83
N GLU A 577 -11.17 -17.05 -40.05
CA GLU A 577 -11.44 -18.06 -39.00
C GLU A 577 -10.65 -17.92 -37.68
N ILE A 578 -9.55 -17.16 -37.65
CA ILE A 578 -8.64 -17.04 -36.49
C ILE A 578 -8.77 -15.67 -35.81
N ASN A 579 -8.73 -15.61 -34.48
CA ASN A 579 -8.70 -14.32 -33.76
C ASN A 579 -7.28 -13.73 -33.80
N ILE A 580 -7.10 -12.62 -34.51
CA ILE A 580 -5.77 -11.98 -34.67
C ILE A 580 -5.17 -11.44 -33.36
N TYR A 581 -6.01 -11.15 -32.37
CA TYR A 581 -5.57 -10.68 -31.05
C TYR A 581 -5.23 -11.84 -30.10
N ASN A 582 -5.59 -13.09 -30.47
CA ASN A 582 -5.20 -14.30 -29.78
C ASN A 582 -5.35 -15.49 -30.74
N VAL A 583 -4.26 -15.88 -31.39
CA VAL A 583 -4.29 -16.90 -32.46
C VAL A 583 -4.73 -18.30 -31.99
N ASN A 584 -4.77 -18.53 -30.67
CA ASN A 584 -5.30 -19.75 -30.07
C ASN A 584 -6.83 -19.78 -29.97
N GLN A 585 -7.52 -18.75 -30.48
CA GLN A 585 -8.99 -18.63 -30.45
C GLN A 585 -9.56 -18.51 -31.86
N GLN A 586 -10.75 -19.07 -32.05
CA GLN A 586 -11.55 -18.82 -33.26
C GLN A 586 -11.99 -17.35 -33.32
N CYS A 587 -12.06 -16.80 -34.53
CA CYS A 587 -12.41 -15.40 -34.76
C CYS A 587 -13.86 -15.11 -34.34
N VAL A 588 -14.03 -14.52 -33.17
CA VAL A 588 -15.28 -13.83 -32.78
C VAL A 588 -15.00 -12.34 -32.93
N ASN A 589 -15.05 -11.83 -34.16
CA ASN A 589 -14.66 -10.44 -34.45
C ASN A 589 -15.54 -9.44 -33.66
N PRO A 590 -15.06 -8.69 -32.66
CA PRO A 590 -15.91 -7.75 -31.92
C PRO A 590 -16.38 -6.58 -32.80
N CYS A 591 -15.65 -6.26 -33.87
CA CYS A 591 -15.92 -5.15 -34.78
C CYS A 591 -16.72 -5.55 -36.03
N LYS A 592 -16.94 -6.86 -36.27
CA LYS A 592 -17.78 -7.38 -37.38
C LYS A 592 -18.84 -8.38 -36.94
N SER A 593 -18.80 -8.86 -35.70
CA SER A 593 -19.80 -9.80 -35.22
C SER A 593 -21.10 -9.07 -34.93
N LYS A 594 -22.21 -9.64 -35.37
CA LYS A 594 -23.56 -9.26 -34.96
C LYS A 594 -23.82 -9.54 -33.46
N HIS A 595 -22.79 -9.82 -32.65
CA HIS A 595 -22.93 -9.96 -31.21
C HIS A 595 -23.12 -8.58 -30.60
N ARG A 596 -24.17 -8.41 -29.79
CA ARG A 596 -24.41 -7.16 -29.06
C ARG A 596 -23.18 -6.85 -28.20
N ASP A 597 -22.56 -5.70 -28.45
CA ASP A 597 -21.56 -5.15 -27.53
C ASP A 597 -22.23 -4.93 -26.17
N LYS A 598 -21.93 -5.83 -25.22
CA LYS A 598 -22.52 -5.81 -23.88
C LYS A 598 -22.17 -4.52 -23.12
N ILE A 599 -21.02 -3.92 -23.41
CA ILE A 599 -20.58 -2.67 -22.78
C ILE A 599 -21.40 -1.52 -23.35
N ALA A 600 -21.56 -1.45 -24.68
CA ALA A 600 -22.41 -0.44 -25.31
C ALA A 600 -23.88 -0.58 -24.87
N ALA A 601 -24.37 -1.81 -24.73
CA ALA A 601 -25.72 -2.07 -24.22
C ALA A 601 -25.91 -1.55 -22.78
N TYR A 602 -24.89 -1.68 -21.93
CA TYR A 602 -24.91 -1.17 -20.56
C TYR A 602 -24.82 0.36 -20.51
N LEU A 603 -23.79 0.95 -21.13
CA LEU A 603 -23.46 2.37 -21.03
C LEU A 603 -24.48 3.29 -21.73
N ASN A 604 -25.20 2.79 -22.72
CA ASN A 604 -26.24 3.57 -23.41
C ASN A 604 -27.62 3.50 -22.74
N ARG A 605 -27.77 2.81 -21.60
CA ARG A 605 -29.04 2.84 -20.87
C ARG A 605 -29.28 4.23 -20.30
N LYS A 606 -30.53 4.70 -20.39
CA LYS A 606 -30.95 6.01 -19.87
C LYS A 606 -30.56 6.19 -18.40
N GLU A 607 -30.90 5.24 -17.56
CA GLU A 607 -30.57 5.23 -16.12
C GLU A 607 -29.06 5.32 -15.84
N VAL A 608 -28.24 4.66 -16.66
CA VAL A 608 -26.78 4.66 -16.51
C VAL A 608 -26.21 6.02 -16.92
N ARG A 609 -26.67 6.57 -18.06
CA ARG A 609 -26.23 7.90 -18.53
C ARG A 609 -26.62 9.00 -17.56
N GLU A 610 -27.83 8.97 -17.03
CA GLU A 610 -28.31 9.92 -16.01
C GLU A 610 -27.47 9.84 -14.74
N THR A 611 -27.18 8.62 -14.27
CA THR A 611 -26.34 8.40 -13.08
C THR A 611 -24.91 8.91 -13.27
N LEU A 612 -24.33 8.67 -14.45
CA LEU A 612 -22.99 9.13 -14.82
C LEU A 612 -22.96 10.61 -15.25
N LYS A 613 -24.12 11.28 -15.29
CA LYS A 613 -24.27 12.67 -15.74
C LYS A 613 -23.71 12.91 -17.14
N ILE A 614 -23.93 11.96 -18.05
CA ILE A 614 -23.50 12.08 -19.45
C ILE A 614 -24.43 13.06 -20.19
N PRO A 615 -23.89 14.15 -20.76
CA PRO A 615 -24.69 15.11 -21.52
C PRO A 615 -25.27 14.49 -22.81
N GLU A 616 -26.33 15.09 -23.35
CA GLU A 616 -26.94 14.61 -24.60
C GLU A 616 -26.00 14.81 -25.81
N GLU A 617 -25.21 15.88 -25.78
CA GLU A 617 -24.21 16.26 -26.77
C GLU A 617 -23.12 15.21 -26.96
N ALA A 618 -22.88 14.35 -25.96
CA ALA A 618 -21.92 13.25 -26.06
C ALA A 618 -22.39 12.13 -27.00
N GLY A 619 -23.65 12.13 -27.45
CA GLY A 619 -24.17 11.10 -28.36
C GLY A 619 -24.18 9.70 -27.74
N LYS A 620 -24.36 8.66 -28.56
CA LYS A 620 -24.32 7.26 -28.11
C LYS A 620 -22.86 6.81 -27.94
N TRP A 621 -22.60 6.06 -26.87
CA TRP A 621 -21.31 5.44 -26.65
C TRP A 621 -21.07 4.28 -27.60
N HIS A 622 -19.86 4.20 -28.16
CA HIS A 622 -19.37 3.06 -28.91
C HIS A 622 -18.01 2.61 -28.36
N SER A 623 -17.70 1.32 -28.51
CA SER A 623 -16.38 0.80 -28.13
C SER A 623 -15.28 1.22 -29.12
N CYS A 624 -15.66 1.52 -30.36
CA CYS A 624 -14.78 1.99 -31.43
C CYS A 624 -15.51 3.09 -32.22
N ASP A 625 -15.04 4.33 -32.10
CA ASP A 625 -15.50 5.45 -32.91
C ASP A 625 -14.64 5.60 -34.17
N THR A 626 -15.27 5.99 -35.27
CA THR A 626 -14.54 6.21 -36.53
C THR A 626 -13.97 7.62 -36.53
N LEU A 627 -12.64 7.71 -36.55
CA LEU A 627 -11.93 8.98 -36.60
C LEU A 627 -11.53 9.25 -38.05
N ASP A 628 -12.27 10.13 -38.73
CA ASP A 628 -12.02 10.52 -40.12
C ASP A 628 -12.02 12.05 -40.29
N PRO A 629 -10.90 12.68 -40.71
CA PRO A 629 -9.57 12.08 -40.91
C PRO A 629 -8.78 12.01 -39.60
N TYR A 630 -8.35 10.82 -39.20
CA TYR A 630 -7.27 10.67 -38.22
C TYR A 630 -5.91 10.86 -38.91
N ILE A 631 -5.11 11.83 -38.46
CA ILE A 631 -3.80 12.10 -39.07
C ILE A 631 -2.70 11.44 -38.22
N ASP A 632 -2.16 10.33 -38.73
CA ASP A 632 -0.97 9.67 -38.18
C ASP A 632 0.27 10.47 -38.59
N ARG A 633 0.92 11.14 -37.63
CA ARG A 633 2.00 12.11 -37.87
C ARG A 633 3.37 11.63 -37.42
N LEU A 634 3.44 10.64 -36.53
CA LEU A 634 4.68 10.25 -35.84
C LEU A 634 4.80 8.73 -35.81
N PHE A 635 5.82 8.18 -36.46
CA PHE A 635 5.92 6.73 -36.71
C PHE A 635 6.93 5.97 -35.83
N GLU A 636 7.70 6.68 -34.98
CA GLU A 636 8.84 6.11 -34.25
C GLU A 636 8.98 6.71 -32.83
N MET A 637 8.84 5.87 -31.79
CA MET A 637 8.87 6.29 -30.38
C MET A 637 10.23 6.15 -29.69
N ASP A 638 11.29 5.81 -30.44
CA ASP A 638 12.64 5.53 -29.93
C ASP A 638 13.15 6.66 -29.01
N GLU A 639 13.16 7.91 -29.49
CA GLU A 639 13.64 9.05 -28.70
C GLU A 639 12.69 9.43 -27.56
N TYR A 640 11.38 9.22 -27.71
CA TYR A 640 10.40 9.49 -26.65
C TYR A 640 10.59 8.55 -25.46
N VAL A 641 10.81 7.26 -25.71
CA VAL A 641 11.12 6.28 -24.67
C VAL A 641 12.48 6.58 -24.04
N LYS A 642 13.49 6.97 -24.81
CA LYS A 642 14.79 7.41 -24.25
C LYS A 642 14.65 8.64 -23.36
N ILE A 643 13.81 9.62 -23.73
CA ILE A 643 13.52 10.80 -22.89
C ILE A 643 12.92 10.37 -21.55
N ALA A 644 11.95 9.45 -21.54
CA ALA A 644 11.38 8.90 -20.32
C ALA A 644 12.48 8.28 -19.42
N MET A 645 13.32 7.42 -20.01
CA MET A 645 14.40 6.74 -19.28
C MET A 645 15.46 7.69 -18.72
N ARG A 646 15.84 8.74 -19.47
CA ARG A 646 16.81 9.75 -19.04
C ARG A 646 16.31 10.62 -17.88
N ASN A 647 15.00 10.63 -17.62
CA ASN A 647 14.36 11.40 -16.55
C ASN A 647 13.80 10.48 -15.45
N ASP A 648 14.46 9.35 -15.19
CA ASP A 648 14.11 8.39 -14.13
C ASP A 648 12.68 7.82 -14.20
N VAL A 649 12.00 7.90 -15.35
CA VAL A 649 10.70 7.26 -15.57
C VAL A 649 10.93 5.79 -15.91
N ARG A 650 10.43 4.88 -15.06
CA ARG A 650 10.53 3.43 -15.28
C ARG A 650 9.65 3.01 -16.46
N VAL A 651 10.16 2.18 -17.35
CA VAL A 651 9.44 1.68 -18.54
C VAL A 651 9.23 0.17 -18.43
N LEU A 652 7.98 -0.26 -18.47
CA LEU A 652 7.58 -1.67 -18.57
C LEU A 652 6.84 -1.88 -19.89
N LEU A 653 7.37 -2.75 -20.74
CA LEU A 653 6.66 -3.24 -21.92
C LEU A 653 6.32 -4.72 -21.69
N PHE A 654 5.08 -5.11 -21.96
CA PHE A 654 4.66 -6.51 -21.79
C PHE A 654 3.83 -6.98 -22.97
N TYR A 655 4.12 -8.18 -23.47
CA TYR A 655 3.53 -8.73 -24.68
C TYR A 655 3.08 -10.17 -24.46
N GLY A 656 1.97 -10.55 -25.08
CA GLY A 656 1.55 -11.96 -25.15
C GLY A 656 2.16 -12.65 -26.38
N ASP A 657 2.53 -13.90 -26.24
CA ASP A 657 3.04 -14.75 -27.33
C ASP A 657 2.00 -15.01 -28.44
N ALA A 658 0.72 -15.05 -28.10
CA ALA A 658 -0.39 -15.34 -29.02
C ALA A 658 -0.97 -14.11 -29.74
N ASP A 659 -0.47 -12.90 -29.49
CA ASP A 659 -0.94 -11.67 -30.14
C ASP A 659 -0.23 -11.48 -31.50
N MET A 660 -0.97 -11.64 -32.61
CA MET A 660 -0.41 -11.41 -33.94
C MET A 660 -0.47 -9.92 -34.35
N VAL A 661 -1.35 -9.11 -33.75
CA VAL A 661 -1.46 -7.68 -34.10
C VAL A 661 -0.28 -6.90 -33.56
N CYS A 662 0.09 -7.18 -32.32
CA CYS A 662 1.18 -6.55 -31.62
C CYS A 662 2.13 -7.61 -31.03
N PRO A 663 2.82 -8.39 -31.90
CA PRO A 663 3.60 -9.55 -31.48
C PRO A 663 4.78 -9.16 -30.60
N PHE A 664 5.11 -10.03 -29.65
CA PHE A 664 6.22 -9.81 -28.71
C PHE A 664 7.57 -9.51 -29.38
N MET A 665 7.80 -10.10 -30.57
CA MET A 665 9.01 -9.86 -31.37
C MET A 665 9.18 -8.38 -31.73
N MET A 666 8.09 -7.66 -31.94
CA MET A 666 8.12 -6.21 -32.17
C MET A 666 8.74 -5.47 -30.99
N GLY A 667 8.30 -5.80 -29.77
CA GLY A 667 8.82 -5.20 -28.55
C GLY A 667 10.29 -5.53 -28.32
N GLN A 668 10.70 -6.78 -28.59
CA GLN A 668 12.10 -7.19 -28.49
C GLN A 668 12.99 -6.41 -29.46
N LYS A 669 12.63 -6.37 -30.75
CA LYS A 669 13.35 -5.62 -31.78
C LYS A 669 13.40 -4.12 -31.49
N PHE A 670 12.33 -3.55 -30.92
CA PHE A 670 12.31 -2.15 -30.49
C PHE A 670 13.33 -1.88 -29.38
N VAL A 671 13.35 -2.72 -28.32
CA VAL A 671 14.28 -2.55 -27.20
C VAL A 671 15.74 -2.70 -27.65
N GLU A 672 16.03 -3.64 -28.55
CA GLU A 672 17.36 -3.79 -29.16
C GLU A 672 17.77 -2.53 -29.93
N ARG A 673 16.84 -1.96 -30.71
CA ARG A 673 17.07 -0.72 -31.47
C ARG A 673 17.38 0.50 -30.59
N LEU A 674 16.97 0.50 -29.32
CA LEU A 674 17.29 1.60 -28.40
C LEU A 674 18.80 1.70 -28.09
N GLY A 675 19.58 0.63 -28.33
CA GLY A 675 21.04 0.64 -28.19
C GLY A 675 21.54 0.76 -26.74
N ILE A 676 20.79 0.23 -25.77
CA ILE A 676 21.08 0.35 -24.33
C ILE A 676 22.00 -0.79 -23.88
N GLU A 677 23.05 -0.49 -23.09
CA GLU A 677 24.00 -1.48 -22.58
C GLU A 677 23.34 -2.61 -21.78
N PHE A 678 23.65 -3.84 -22.17
CA PHE A 678 23.02 -5.06 -21.68
C PHE A 678 23.55 -5.46 -20.30
N HIS A 679 22.65 -5.58 -19.32
CA HIS A 679 22.90 -6.28 -18.05
C HIS A 679 21.87 -7.40 -17.91
N VAL A 680 22.00 -8.46 -18.70
CA VAL A 680 20.99 -9.53 -18.77
C VAL A 680 21.02 -10.38 -17.49
N LYS A 681 19.98 -10.25 -16.68
CA LYS A 681 19.50 -11.33 -15.80
C LYS A 681 18.12 -11.76 -16.30
N THR A 682 18.05 -12.86 -17.03
CA THR A 682 16.78 -13.51 -17.40
C THR A 682 16.21 -14.15 -16.15
N GLN A 683 14.97 -13.81 -15.80
CA GLN A 683 14.26 -14.41 -14.68
C GLN A 683 12.95 -15.02 -15.21
N LYS A 684 12.73 -16.31 -14.92
CA LYS A 684 11.41 -16.94 -15.16
C LYS A 684 10.39 -16.29 -14.22
N ILE A 685 9.23 -15.91 -14.76
CA ILE A 685 8.11 -15.45 -13.93
C ILE A 685 7.14 -16.60 -13.77
N ASP A 686 6.99 -17.09 -12.54
CA ASP A 686 5.83 -17.87 -12.15
C ASP A 686 4.68 -16.88 -11.88
N VAL A 687 3.60 -16.97 -12.67
CA VAL A 687 2.43 -16.13 -12.42
C VAL A 687 1.56 -16.85 -11.38
N PRO A 688 1.32 -16.24 -10.20
CA PRO A 688 0.47 -16.84 -9.17
C PRO A 688 -1.00 -16.68 -9.58
N ILE A 689 -1.46 -17.42 -10.59
CA ILE A 689 -2.86 -17.40 -11.00
C ILE A 689 -3.63 -18.37 -10.10
N LYS A 690 -4.43 -17.82 -9.17
CA LYS A 690 -5.39 -18.56 -8.31
C LYS A 690 -6.55 -19.23 -9.08
N ASN A 691 -6.41 -19.50 -10.37
CA ASN A 691 -7.45 -20.12 -11.19
C ASN A 691 -7.09 -21.59 -11.42
N GLN A 692 -7.93 -22.51 -10.93
CA GLN A 692 -7.66 -23.97 -10.90
C GLN A 692 -7.31 -24.56 -12.28
N ARG A 693 -7.71 -23.94 -13.39
CA ARG A 693 -7.41 -24.38 -14.76
C ARG A 693 -5.95 -24.17 -15.22
N TYR A 694 -5.17 -23.34 -14.54
CA TYR A 694 -3.84 -22.91 -14.99
C TYR A 694 -2.71 -23.17 -13.98
N LYS A 695 -2.94 -24.00 -12.96
CA LYS A 695 -1.85 -24.48 -12.09
C LYS A 695 -0.80 -25.17 -12.98
N SER A 696 0.47 -24.79 -12.84
CA SER A 696 1.66 -25.36 -13.52
C SER A 696 1.93 -24.99 -14.99
N LYS A 697 1.61 -23.76 -15.43
CA LYS A 697 2.11 -23.24 -16.73
C LYS A 697 3.15 -22.13 -16.54
N LEU A 698 4.24 -22.18 -17.32
CA LEU A 698 5.18 -21.06 -17.45
C LEU A 698 4.40 -19.84 -17.93
N GLY A 699 4.42 -18.75 -17.15
CA GLY A 699 3.65 -17.54 -17.48
C GLY A 699 4.48 -16.46 -18.18
N GLY A 700 5.68 -16.81 -18.65
CA GLY A 700 6.54 -15.95 -19.45
C GLY A 700 8.00 -15.85 -19.01
N GLU A 701 8.76 -15.11 -19.79
CA GLU A 701 10.13 -14.70 -19.53
C GLU A 701 10.22 -13.18 -19.29
N LYS A 702 11.03 -12.79 -18.29
CA LYS A 702 11.36 -11.39 -18.02
C LYS A 702 12.81 -11.12 -18.36
N LYS A 703 13.05 -10.12 -19.20
CA LYS A 703 14.38 -9.55 -19.43
C LYS A 703 14.44 -8.14 -18.82
N ARG A 704 15.46 -7.89 -18.00
CA ARG A 704 15.73 -6.58 -17.37
C ARG A 704 16.85 -5.88 -18.12
N PHE A 705 16.65 -4.61 -18.46
CA PHE A 705 17.62 -3.73 -19.11
C PHE A 705 17.88 -2.51 -18.21
N LEU A 706 19.13 -2.29 -17.77
CA LEU A 706 19.48 -1.31 -16.74
C LEU A 706 18.48 -1.29 -15.54
N TRP A 707 18.49 -0.27 -14.69
CA TRP A 707 17.55 -0.19 -13.56
C TRP A 707 16.11 0.17 -13.96
N TYR A 708 15.91 0.69 -15.18
CA TYR A 708 14.69 1.42 -15.56
C TYR A 708 13.85 0.81 -16.69
N LEU A 709 14.33 -0.18 -17.45
CA LEU A 709 13.57 -0.80 -18.55
C LEU A 709 13.38 -2.31 -18.34
N ARG A 710 12.15 -2.79 -18.52
CA ARG A 710 11.81 -4.22 -18.43
C ARG A 710 10.93 -4.62 -19.61
N ILE A 711 11.23 -5.76 -20.22
CA ILE A 711 10.32 -6.44 -21.13
C ILE A 711 9.87 -7.77 -20.51
N VAL A 712 8.57 -8.04 -20.58
CA VAL A 712 7.98 -9.31 -20.17
C VAL A 712 7.28 -9.92 -21.39
N THR A 713 7.63 -11.14 -21.74
CA THR A 713 6.94 -11.92 -22.77
C THR A 713 6.21 -13.05 -22.08
N CYS A 714 4.88 -13.01 -22.08
CA CYS A 714 4.02 -13.98 -21.42
C CYS A 714 3.61 -15.11 -22.34
#